data_AF-Q4DJH9-F1
#
_entry.id   AF-Q4DJH9-F1
#
_cell.length_a   1.000
_cell.length_b   1.000
_cell.length_c   1.000
_cell.angle_alpha   90.00
_cell.angle_beta   90.00
_cell.angle_gamma   90.00
#
_symmetry.space_group_name_H-M   'P 1'
#
loop_
_entity.id
_entity.type
_entity.pdbx_description
1 polymer ?
#
loop_
_entity_poly.entity_id
_entity_poly.type
_entity_poly.pdbx_seq_one_letter_code
_entity_poly.pdbx_strand_id
1 'polypeptide(L)'
;MVDGAGATHHDGPVDTCLGRWMRSAVDACPRSRHRVRRRAIAAVRVALLFVLVLFAAAAVWMPAVHAVVLRLRGGTVDRAITVGRAVDTLLMDGVSITNGVAVVFDVPAMLPGTLRIELRNCVCDGGAQIYVRGYSGEPASDRSLEVSVSGLSGGYCSLVFVHNLPAHTNVKVRDSTIVTPGPMHYSQLSGLTDTVASPLVLHATSLLQTQLRVSNTVLRSSHAGGSAVYVGGGVDLLSSAVVLDGVLLEASGGPTAFAMHVSSSSRLSLRSHSVFSVTNVSIVSSGGGFVLGERLAVFESVLRFVDVEGSAASSLVRCDGGTIGAGGWLDMHDVWAVGEASSVASLSGVTLSGGAVSIARCAATGATLVSGLAITSGVVSVQCNRAGGRVLQSSGDYRLAGLPSVSVVPCDGCAAALACFDALTVSFSDCVCSCRAGGVGEACLPFDVPPARAGGGGGGAEGCVSGVALTESVTVGGGRATVCFDSVVFSGPITVTVDLRLMDAFADALNVTLRHCVLAGGSQLRIVGLSESTARLMPHALVNMTNVTSVEGTIVLHGAMPLHSSVLLANSTLRATVGGSQYVPTTPGHAGFRYGSALVLDGVRLLSTRFVMTRSTLLCGGGSCAAIFVERGLDVNLSSVFYMDNCAVRSQAHVMYALASDLRVSGGSVFSIQNGSWSAPSTEYGKGACVFKNVVVDSGSVLQIMSSTFRLGFAMLMATTLTVTGGSWLVHLNNEFRTAYVVYVAAYYGMAFRDQSVWSILDNNFMYGLYSSTIVSMTSNWSPPSDTRPIIYGVCNEARGSTVTNYRVDLNIGTPVTVLDCGVCTIDAVCFAARTSNISGCECVCAAGGYGDTCLPAAVPDGLGPLPLPGATDTEFRCVHGGSISSLDFPDPGVRGLCFVNVTFTAAIVLDLSYFDAPQQTLNITLLQCVLMGLSIKVSGARVHVEVTSSMLDSGALEFRGDFGVSSQILVVGSKLVSTSGHAILFVRFTLNANMTLLLLDNYIEGSRYAVYFINAVVIDGGGIIVKGNTLRATEVDDGVESSVCVTSVDVKNGGYFDIENNTMSSVNGVILFGDTTVSSAGLLRVADCVFVGGTEIFDSALVYVSGSVTLEGGA
;
A
#
# COMPACT_ATOMS: atom_id res chain seq x y z
N MET A 1 -8.11 -30.82 -3.40
CA MET A 1 -8.79 -32.11 -3.63
C MET A 1 -8.03 -32.83 -4.73
N VAL A 2 -7.30 -33.87 -4.36
CA VAL A 2 -6.36 -34.60 -5.21
C VAL A 2 -6.91 -36.01 -5.33
N ASP A 3 -7.65 -36.29 -6.40
CA ASP A 3 -8.04 -37.65 -6.74
C ASP A 3 -7.20 -38.13 -7.92
N GLY A 4 -6.05 -38.72 -7.57
CA GLY A 4 -5.23 -39.51 -8.47
C GLY A 4 -5.93 -40.84 -8.78
N ALA A 5 -6.81 -40.84 -9.77
CA ALA A 5 -7.32 -42.07 -10.35
C ALA A 5 -6.27 -42.61 -11.35
N GLY A 6 -5.44 -43.55 -10.87
CA GLY A 6 -4.54 -44.32 -11.71
C GLY A 6 -5.33 -45.17 -12.70
N ALA A 7 -5.29 -44.81 -13.97
CA ALA A 7 -5.74 -45.66 -15.06
C ALA A 7 -4.53 -46.43 -15.62
N THR A 8 -4.31 -47.63 -15.08
CA THR A 8 -3.48 -48.67 -15.66
C THR A 8 -4.15 -49.18 -16.94
N HIS A 9 -3.91 -48.53 -18.08
CA HIS A 9 -4.41 -49.04 -19.36
C HIS A 9 -3.43 -50.04 -19.95
N HIS A 10 -3.91 -51.27 -20.08
CA HIS A 10 -3.22 -52.42 -20.67
C HIS A 10 -2.84 -52.17 -22.14
N ASP A 11 -1.56 -52.42 -22.45
CA ASP A 11 -0.99 -52.48 -23.79
C ASP A 11 -1.72 -53.52 -24.65
N GLY A 12 -2.55 -53.05 -25.59
CA GLY A 12 -3.10 -53.87 -26.66
C GLY A 12 -2.09 -54.00 -27.81
N PRO A 13 -1.98 -55.14 -28.53
CA PRO A 13 -0.87 -55.42 -29.46
C PRO A 13 -0.82 -54.56 -30.74
N VAL A 14 -1.66 -53.53 -30.88
CA VAL A 14 -1.70 -52.69 -32.09
C VAL A 14 -0.53 -51.69 -32.14
N ASP A 15 0.14 -51.42 -31.01
CA ASP A 15 1.28 -50.50 -30.96
C ASP A 15 2.62 -51.09 -31.42
N THR A 16 2.68 -52.39 -31.74
CA THR A 16 3.93 -53.03 -32.20
C THR A 16 4.19 -52.94 -33.71
N CYS A 17 3.27 -52.39 -34.52
CA CYS A 17 3.45 -52.37 -35.98
C CYS A 17 3.93 -51.03 -36.59
N LEU A 18 4.05 -49.95 -35.81
CA LEU A 18 4.56 -48.66 -36.32
C LEU A 18 6.07 -48.43 -36.09
N GLY A 19 6.74 -49.32 -35.36
CA GLY A 19 8.16 -49.18 -34.98
C GLY A 19 9.21 -49.53 -36.06
N ARG A 20 8.83 -49.89 -37.30
CA ARG A 20 9.79 -50.42 -38.30
C ARG A 20 10.10 -49.52 -39.50
N TRP A 21 9.60 -48.29 -39.54
CA TRP A 21 9.89 -47.32 -40.60
C TRP A 21 10.78 -46.16 -40.10
N MET A 22 11.95 -46.49 -39.53
CA MET A 22 13.01 -45.51 -39.27
C MET A 22 14.34 -46.08 -39.78
N ARG A 23 14.73 -45.69 -41.01
CA ARG A 23 16.05 -46.01 -41.57
C ARG A 23 17.05 -44.93 -41.16
N SER A 24 18.13 -45.34 -40.50
CA SER A 24 19.32 -44.51 -40.30
C SER A 24 20.02 -44.27 -41.64
N ALA A 25 20.47 -43.04 -41.85
CA ALA A 25 21.17 -42.61 -43.05
C ALA A 25 22.56 -42.11 -42.66
N VAL A 26 23.48 -43.02 -42.33
CA VAL A 26 24.92 -42.71 -42.26
C VAL A 26 25.67 -43.99 -42.62
N ASP A 27 26.20 -44.06 -43.84
CA ASP A 27 27.49 -44.71 -44.08
C ASP A 27 28.02 -44.32 -45.46
N ALA A 28 29.18 -43.68 -45.43
CA ALA A 28 29.95 -43.28 -46.59
C ALA A 28 30.65 -44.51 -47.18
N CYS A 29 30.54 -44.73 -48.49
CA CYS A 29 31.36 -45.72 -49.20
C CYS A 29 32.16 -45.05 -50.34
N PRO A 30 33.48 -45.31 -50.44
CA PRO A 30 34.37 -44.58 -51.33
C PRO A 30 34.49 -45.21 -52.73
N ARG A 31 34.88 -44.32 -53.65
CA ARG A 31 35.14 -44.52 -55.09
C ARG A 31 36.02 -45.75 -55.38
N SER A 32 35.56 -46.65 -56.24
CA SER A 32 36.45 -47.52 -57.03
C SER A 32 35.97 -47.67 -58.47
N ARG A 33 36.94 -47.69 -59.37
CA ARG A 33 36.81 -47.71 -60.83
C ARG A 33 36.46 -49.12 -61.29
N HIS A 34 35.47 -49.28 -62.18
CA HIS A 34 35.54 -50.36 -63.18
C HIS A 34 34.84 -49.96 -64.49
N ARG A 35 35.65 -49.84 -65.54
CA ARG A 35 35.24 -49.87 -66.94
C ARG A 35 34.96 -51.33 -67.34
N VAL A 36 34.12 -51.47 -68.36
CA VAL A 36 33.87 -52.68 -69.19
C VAL A 36 32.77 -53.63 -68.71
N ARG A 37 31.54 -53.41 -69.19
CA ARG A 37 30.69 -54.41 -69.91
C ARG A 37 29.38 -53.75 -70.33
N ARG A 38 29.36 -53.24 -71.57
CA ARG A 38 28.34 -52.32 -72.12
C ARG A 38 27.12 -53.01 -72.75
N ARG A 39 26.79 -54.28 -72.42
CA ARG A 39 25.65 -54.99 -73.05
C ARG A 39 24.64 -55.67 -72.12
N ALA A 40 24.88 -55.75 -70.81
CA ALA A 40 23.88 -56.28 -69.87
C ALA A 40 23.05 -55.19 -69.16
N ILE A 41 23.51 -53.94 -69.17
CA ILE A 41 22.86 -52.84 -68.43
C ILE A 41 21.59 -52.32 -69.14
N ALA A 42 21.45 -52.52 -70.44
CA ALA A 42 20.24 -52.08 -71.16
C ALA A 42 19.01 -52.88 -70.72
N ALA A 43 19.11 -54.20 -70.60
CA ALA A 43 17.98 -55.03 -70.16
C ALA A 43 17.56 -54.73 -68.71
N VAL A 44 18.53 -54.55 -67.81
CA VAL A 44 18.25 -54.17 -66.41
C VAL A 44 17.69 -52.75 -66.31
N ARG A 45 18.16 -51.79 -67.12
CA ARG A 45 17.59 -50.44 -67.14
C ARG A 45 16.17 -50.40 -67.69
N VAL A 46 15.87 -51.18 -68.72
CA VAL A 46 14.50 -51.27 -69.26
C VAL A 46 13.58 -51.95 -68.25
N ALA A 47 14.03 -53.03 -67.58
CA ALA A 47 13.27 -53.65 -66.50
C ALA A 47 13.07 -52.70 -65.31
N LEU A 48 14.09 -51.94 -64.91
CA LEU A 48 14.00 -50.95 -63.84
C LEU A 48 13.08 -49.78 -64.23
N LEU A 49 13.12 -49.33 -65.48
CA LEU A 49 12.20 -48.34 -66.02
C LEU A 49 10.77 -48.88 -66.08
N PHE A 50 10.56 -50.14 -66.47
CA PHE A 50 9.24 -50.77 -66.46
C PHE A 50 8.70 -50.91 -65.04
N VAL A 51 9.54 -51.28 -64.08
CA VAL A 51 9.18 -51.33 -62.66
C VAL A 51 8.89 -49.92 -62.14
N LEU A 52 9.69 -48.90 -62.49
CA LEU A 52 9.42 -47.50 -62.13
C LEU A 52 8.14 -46.95 -62.75
N VAL A 53 7.84 -47.30 -64.00
CA VAL A 53 6.60 -46.93 -64.68
C VAL A 53 5.42 -47.68 -64.10
N LEU A 54 5.57 -48.95 -63.72
CA LEU A 54 4.55 -49.71 -62.98
C LEU A 54 4.32 -49.13 -61.58
N PHE A 55 5.37 -48.69 -60.89
CA PHE A 55 5.25 -47.99 -59.61
C PHE A 55 4.60 -46.61 -59.78
N ALA A 56 4.90 -45.88 -60.86
CA ALA A 56 4.26 -44.61 -61.18
C ALA A 56 2.79 -44.81 -61.58
N ALA A 57 2.47 -45.83 -62.38
CA ALA A 57 1.10 -46.17 -62.78
C ALA A 57 0.29 -46.70 -61.58
N ALA A 58 0.91 -47.50 -60.71
CA ALA A 58 0.30 -47.92 -59.45
C ALA A 58 0.11 -46.74 -58.49
N ALA A 59 1.00 -45.73 -58.51
CA ALA A 59 0.80 -44.49 -57.76
C ALA A 59 -0.35 -43.63 -58.32
N VAL A 60 -0.60 -43.67 -59.64
CA VAL A 60 -1.80 -43.04 -60.24
C VAL A 60 -3.08 -43.80 -59.91
N TRP A 61 -2.98 -45.10 -59.59
CA TRP A 61 -4.08 -45.95 -59.12
C TRP A 61 -4.15 -46.10 -57.59
N MET A 62 -3.40 -45.29 -56.84
CA MET A 62 -3.69 -45.11 -55.43
C MET A 62 -4.95 -44.24 -55.33
N PRO A 63 -6.03 -44.72 -54.68
CA PRO A 63 -7.19 -43.89 -54.40
C PRO A 63 -6.70 -42.62 -53.72
N ALA A 64 -7.31 -41.47 -54.06
CA ALA A 64 -7.10 -40.17 -53.45
C ALA A 64 -6.49 -40.32 -52.05
N VAL A 65 -5.21 -39.95 -51.91
CA VAL A 65 -4.48 -40.06 -50.65
C VAL A 65 -5.36 -39.42 -49.60
N HIS A 66 -5.97 -40.24 -48.75
CA HIS A 66 -6.89 -39.76 -47.75
C HIS A 66 -6.07 -38.86 -46.83
N ALA A 67 -6.51 -37.61 -46.67
CA ALA A 67 -6.02 -36.67 -45.66
C ALA A 67 -5.74 -37.40 -44.33
N VAL A 68 -4.47 -37.51 -43.95
CA VAL A 68 -4.12 -38.12 -42.66
C VAL A 68 -4.11 -37.03 -41.60
N VAL A 69 -5.09 -37.11 -40.71
CA VAL A 69 -5.16 -36.27 -39.52
C VAL A 69 -4.28 -36.90 -38.43
N LEU A 70 -3.15 -36.29 -38.09
CA LEU A 70 -2.34 -36.71 -36.95
C LEU A 70 -2.88 -36.05 -35.67
N ARG A 71 -3.37 -36.85 -34.72
CA ARG A 71 -3.79 -36.37 -33.40
C ARG A 71 -2.98 -37.03 -32.30
N LEU A 72 -2.30 -36.22 -31.50
CA LEU A 72 -1.59 -36.64 -30.30
C LEU A 72 -2.26 -35.96 -29.11
N ARG A 73 -2.81 -36.75 -28.20
CA ARG A 73 -3.46 -36.27 -26.98
C ARG A 73 -2.76 -36.85 -25.78
N GLY A 74 -2.24 -36.00 -24.90
CA GLY A 74 -1.43 -36.42 -23.77
C GLY A 74 -0.08 -37.02 -24.18
N GLY A 75 0.59 -37.62 -23.20
CA GLY A 75 1.86 -38.32 -23.39
C GLY A 75 3.08 -37.40 -23.45
N THR A 76 4.24 -38.01 -23.63
CA THR A 76 5.54 -37.34 -23.66
C THR A 76 6.25 -37.61 -24.99
N VAL A 77 6.76 -36.55 -25.63
CA VAL A 77 7.65 -36.59 -26.79
C VAL A 77 9.07 -36.31 -26.29
N ASP A 78 9.87 -37.36 -26.20
CA ASP A 78 11.24 -37.35 -25.69
C ASP A 78 12.30 -37.67 -26.76
N ARG A 79 11.85 -37.83 -28.02
CA ARG A 79 12.67 -38.02 -29.22
C ARG A 79 12.29 -36.99 -30.27
N ALA A 80 13.24 -36.59 -31.10
CA ALA A 80 12.98 -35.66 -32.19
C ALA A 80 11.97 -36.24 -33.18
N ILE A 81 10.96 -35.46 -33.56
CA ILE A 81 9.91 -35.86 -34.49
C ILE A 81 9.87 -34.84 -35.62
N THR A 82 9.87 -35.33 -36.86
CA THR A 82 9.55 -34.51 -38.03
C THR A 82 8.23 -34.99 -38.61
N VAL A 83 7.21 -34.14 -38.55
CA VAL A 83 5.91 -34.38 -39.16
C VAL A 83 5.84 -33.66 -40.49
N GLY A 84 5.46 -34.39 -41.54
CA GLY A 84 5.28 -33.82 -42.86
C GLY A 84 4.52 -34.78 -43.76
N ARG A 85 5.19 -35.87 -44.19
CA ARG A 85 4.66 -36.77 -45.23
C ARG A 85 3.26 -37.29 -44.94
N ALA A 86 2.37 -37.12 -45.92
CA ALA A 86 0.98 -37.57 -45.93
C ALA A 86 0.05 -36.93 -44.88
N VAL A 87 0.51 -35.93 -44.12
CA VAL A 87 -0.31 -35.21 -43.13
C VAL A 87 -0.82 -33.90 -43.73
N ASP A 88 -2.09 -33.59 -43.51
CA ASP A 88 -2.68 -32.27 -43.82
C ASP A 88 -3.15 -31.54 -42.56
N THR A 89 -3.63 -32.27 -41.56
CA THR A 89 -4.08 -31.74 -40.27
C THR A 89 -3.30 -32.38 -39.12
N LEU A 90 -2.77 -31.55 -38.22
CA LEU A 90 -2.10 -31.95 -36.99
C LEU A 90 -2.76 -31.30 -35.77
N LEU A 91 -3.01 -32.11 -34.74
CA LEU A 91 -3.43 -31.64 -33.41
C LEU A 91 -2.55 -32.30 -32.33
N MET A 92 -1.86 -31.49 -31.56
CA MET A 92 -1.23 -31.86 -30.29
C MET A 92 -2.00 -31.21 -29.15
N ASP A 93 -2.50 -32.00 -28.20
CA ASP A 93 -3.30 -31.51 -27.07
C ASP A 93 -2.81 -32.14 -25.76
N GLY A 94 -2.31 -31.34 -24.83
CA GLY A 94 -1.78 -31.83 -23.55
C GLY A 94 -0.49 -32.65 -23.67
N VAL A 95 0.27 -32.48 -24.75
CA VAL A 95 1.52 -33.23 -24.99
C VAL A 95 2.69 -32.55 -24.27
N SER A 96 3.51 -33.33 -23.57
CA SER A 96 4.75 -32.87 -22.95
C SER A 96 5.94 -33.12 -23.87
N ILE A 97 6.74 -32.11 -24.21
CA ILE A 97 7.92 -32.20 -25.09
C ILE A 97 9.16 -31.92 -24.24
N THR A 98 10.06 -32.89 -24.11
CA THR A 98 11.16 -32.84 -23.13
C THR A 98 12.50 -33.25 -23.75
N ASN A 99 13.56 -33.37 -22.93
CA ASN A 99 14.89 -33.85 -23.34
C ASN A 99 15.56 -33.05 -24.48
N GLY A 100 15.22 -31.76 -24.62
CA GLY A 100 15.86 -30.89 -25.60
C GLY A 100 15.52 -31.24 -27.05
N VAL A 101 14.46 -32.00 -27.29
CA VAL A 101 14.14 -32.50 -28.63
C VAL A 101 13.51 -31.44 -29.51
N ALA A 102 13.73 -31.59 -30.82
CA ALA A 102 13.10 -30.78 -31.84
C ALA A 102 11.85 -31.50 -32.38
N VAL A 103 10.70 -30.83 -32.27
CA VAL A 103 9.47 -31.20 -32.98
C VAL A 103 9.37 -30.30 -34.20
N VAL A 104 9.44 -30.88 -35.39
CA VAL A 104 9.48 -30.15 -36.66
C VAL A 104 8.24 -30.44 -37.48
N PHE A 105 7.44 -29.42 -37.73
CA PHE A 105 6.35 -29.45 -38.71
C PHE A 105 6.90 -28.96 -40.05
N ASP A 106 7.27 -29.92 -40.90
CA ASP A 106 7.86 -29.69 -42.23
C ASP A 106 6.74 -29.48 -43.25
N VAL A 107 6.32 -28.22 -43.39
CA VAL A 107 5.21 -27.79 -44.26
C VAL A 107 5.43 -28.21 -45.72
N PRO A 108 6.64 -28.08 -46.32
CA PRO A 108 6.92 -28.60 -47.66
C PRO A 108 6.64 -30.10 -47.81
N ALA A 109 6.88 -30.90 -46.77
CA ALA A 109 6.66 -32.35 -46.80
C ALA A 109 5.20 -32.77 -46.57
N MET A 110 4.32 -31.86 -46.15
CA MET A 110 2.88 -32.09 -45.97
C MET A 110 2.13 -32.27 -47.30
N LEU A 111 0.87 -32.71 -47.24
CA LEU A 111 0.01 -32.84 -48.41
C LEU A 111 -0.30 -31.46 -49.03
N PRO A 112 -0.53 -31.37 -50.35
CA PRO A 112 -1.08 -30.16 -50.97
C PRO A 112 -2.46 -29.79 -50.41
N GLY A 113 -2.84 -28.51 -50.49
CA GLY A 113 -4.11 -27.98 -49.98
C GLY A 113 -4.01 -27.19 -48.67
N THR A 114 -5.11 -27.11 -47.94
CA THR A 114 -5.21 -26.36 -46.68
C THR A 114 -4.66 -27.17 -45.52
N LEU A 115 -3.53 -26.73 -44.99
CA LEU A 115 -2.85 -27.35 -43.87
C LEU A 115 -3.30 -26.73 -42.55
N ARG A 116 -3.43 -27.55 -41.51
CA ARG A 116 -3.76 -27.07 -40.16
C ARG A 116 -2.84 -27.70 -39.13
N ILE A 117 -2.17 -26.89 -38.34
CA ILE A 117 -1.31 -27.28 -37.22
C ILE A 117 -1.89 -26.66 -35.96
N GLU A 118 -2.23 -27.49 -34.98
CA GLU A 118 -2.82 -27.03 -33.74
C GLU A 118 -2.10 -27.62 -32.52
N LEU A 119 -1.68 -26.75 -31.61
CA LEU A 119 -1.09 -27.08 -30.32
C LEU A 119 -1.96 -26.49 -29.21
N ARG A 120 -2.43 -27.33 -28.30
CA ARG A 120 -3.28 -26.96 -27.16
C ARG A 120 -2.70 -27.48 -25.87
N ASN A 121 -2.55 -26.62 -24.87
CA ASN A 121 -2.13 -26.99 -23.52
C ASN A 121 -0.86 -27.87 -23.48
N CYS A 122 0.03 -27.70 -24.47
CA CYS A 122 1.27 -28.45 -24.53
C CYS A 122 2.26 -27.89 -23.51
N VAL A 123 3.12 -28.77 -22.99
CA VAL A 123 4.20 -28.39 -22.09
C VAL A 123 5.51 -28.65 -22.79
N CYS A 124 6.44 -27.70 -22.79
CA CYS A 124 7.78 -27.90 -23.36
C CYS A 124 8.87 -27.55 -22.36
N ASP A 125 9.85 -28.43 -22.18
CA ASP A 125 10.91 -28.24 -21.20
C ASP A 125 12.24 -28.90 -21.60
N GLY A 126 13.29 -28.68 -20.82
CA GLY A 126 14.61 -29.26 -21.04
C GLY A 126 15.31 -28.75 -22.29
N GLY A 127 14.97 -27.55 -22.77
CA GLY A 127 15.49 -26.97 -24.01
C GLY A 127 14.77 -27.48 -25.26
N ALA A 128 13.53 -27.96 -25.13
CA ALA A 128 12.71 -28.42 -26.25
C ALA A 128 12.43 -27.30 -27.26
N GLN A 129 12.34 -27.68 -28.54
CA GLN A 129 12.20 -26.74 -29.65
C GLN A 129 11.05 -27.17 -30.56
N ILE A 130 10.14 -26.25 -30.87
CA ILE A 130 9.00 -26.50 -31.75
C ILE A 130 9.18 -25.67 -33.02
N TYR A 131 9.32 -26.32 -34.16
CA TYR A 131 9.57 -25.68 -35.44
C TYR A 131 8.35 -25.77 -36.35
N VAL A 132 7.93 -24.64 -36.90
CA VAL A 132 7.12 -24.58 -38.12
C VAL A 132 8.06 -24.21 -39.26
N ARG A 133 8.39 -25.21 -40.10
CA ARG A 133 9.36 -25.07 -41.18
C ARG A 133 8.63 -24.88 -42.51
N GLY A 134 8.84 -23.72 -43.12
CA GLY A 134 8.39 -23.39 -44.47
C GLY A 134 9.37 -23.80 -45.58
N TYR A 135 9.22 -23.19 -46.74
CA TYR A 135 10.00 -23.42 -47.95
C TYR A 135 11.28 -22.60 -47.93
N SER A 136 12.43 -23.23 -48.15
CA SER A 136 13.72 -22.54 -48.24
C SER A 136 13.85 -21.61 -49.46
N GLY A 137 12.93 -21.72 -50.42
CA GLY A 137 12.80 -20.86 -51.60
C GLY A 137 11.37 -20.36 -51.76
N GLU A 138 10.91 -20.16 -52.99
CA GLU A 138 9.54 -19.72 -53.25
C GLU A 138 8.52 -20.77 -52.74
N PRO A 139 7.53 -20.37 -51.92
CA PRO A 139 6.47 -21.26 -51.47
C PRO A 139 5.64 -21.82 -52.63
N ALA A 140 5.10 -23.02 -52.45
CA ALA A 140 4.14 -23.58 -53.41
C ALA A 140 2.80 -22.83 -53.35
N SER A 141 2.22 -22.52 -54.51
CA SER A 141 0.97 -21.74 -54.63
C SER A 141 -0.31 -22.55 -54.41
N ASP A 142 -0.21 -23.87 -54.32
CA ASP A 142 -1.32 -24.82 -54.12
C ASP A 142 -1.61 -25.12 -52.64
N ARG A 143 -1.11 -24.28 -51.71
CA ARG A 143 -1.23 -24.51 -50.27
C ARG A 143 -1.61 -23.24 -49.49
N SER A 144 -2.34 -23.46 -48.40
CA SER A 144 -2.54 -22.49 -47.32
C SER A 144 -2.24 -23.15 -45.98
N LEU A 145 -1.91 -22.37 -44.95
CA LEU A 145 -1.54 -22.90 -43.64
C LEU A 145 -2.24 -22.16 -42.51
N GLU A 146 -2.84 -22.90 -41.59
CA GLU A 146 -3.32 -22.39 -40.32
C GLU A 146 -2.50 -22.99 -39.18
N VAL A 147 -1.89 -22.15 -38.35
CA VAL A 147 -1.18 -22.55 -37.13
C VAL A 147 -1.88 -21.93 -35.93
N SER A 148 -2.30 -22.75 -34.97
CA SER A 148 -2.82 -22.28 -33.69
C SER A 148 -2.04 -22.89 -32.55
N VAL A 149 -1.46 -22.06 -31.69
CA VAL A 149 -0.80 -22.43 -30.45
C VAL A 149 -1.55 -21.75 -29.31
N SER A 150 -2.11 -22.53 -28.41
CA SER A 150 -2.82 -22.00 -27.24
C SER A 150 -2.47 -22.79 -25.98
N GLY A 151 -2.23 -22.09 -24.86
CA GLY A 151 -1.85 -22.75 -23.62
C GLY A 151 -0.46 -23.39 -23.64
N LEU A 152 0.46 -22.96 -24.51
CA LEU A 152 1.82 -23.49 -24.51
C LEU A 152 2.56 -22.98 -23.28
N SER A 153 3.03 -23.89 -22.42
CA SER A 153 3.75 -23.54 -21.20
C SER A 153 5.11 -24.24 -21.16
N GLY A 154 6.16 -23.55 -20.74
CA GLY A 154 7.48 -24.16 -20.69
C GLY A 154 8.52 -23.38 -19.89
N GLY A 155 9.25 -24.10 -19.02
CA GLY A 155 10.34 -23.55 -18.21
C GLY A 155 11.66 -23.40 -18.96
N TYR A 156 11.87 -24.20 -20.00
CA TYR A 156 13.01 -24.09 -20.91
C TYR A 156 12.63 -24.56 -22.32
N CYS A 157 12.14 -23.64 -23.14
CA CYS A 157 11.51 -23.95 -24.43
C CYS A 157 11.71 -22.84 -25.47
N SER A 158 11.59 -23.17 -26.76
CA SER A 158 11.57 -22.20 -27.86
C SER A 158 10.59 -22.60 -28.97
N LEU A 159 9.81 -21.64 -29.45
CA LEU A 159 8.93 -21.74 -30.62
C LEU A 159 9.59 -21.01 -31.80
N VAL A 160 9.77 -21.71 -32.91
CA VAL A 160 10.57 -21.26 -34.04
C VAL A 160 9.78 -21.33 -35.34
N PHE A 161 9.66 -20.20 -36.03
CA PHE A 161 9.18 -20.14 -37.41
C PHE A 161 10.39 -19.92 -38.31
N VAL A 162 10.57 -20.80 -39.28
CA VAL A 162 11.72 -20.78 -40.17
C VAL A 162 11.30 -20.89 -41.63
N HIS A 163 12.02 -20.18 -42.51
CA HIS A 163 11.81 -20.20 -43.95
C HIS A 163 10.47 -19.58 -44.39
N ASN A 164 10.16 -19.62 -45.68
CA ASN A 164 8.99 -18.94 -46.24
C ASN A 164 7.72 -19.77 -46.04
N LEU A 165 6.74 -19.21 -45.33
CA LEU A 165 5.45 -19.86 -45.14
C LEU A 165 4.62 -19.77 -46.44
N PRO A 166 3.67 -20.70 -46.69
CA PRO A 166 2.74 -20.58 -47.81
C PRO A 166 2.02 -19.23 -47.82
N ALA A 167 1.59 -18.77 -48.99
CA ALA A 167 0.71 -17.61 -49.06
C ALA A 167 -0.60 -17.88 -48.29
N HIS A 168 -1.26 -16.81 -47.82
CA HIS A 168 -2.52 -16.93 -47.06
C HIS A 168 -2.37 -17.75 -45.76
N THR A 169 -1.23 -17.66 -45.10
CA THR A 169 -1.01 -18.32 -43.81
C THR A 169 -1.62 -17.52 -42.65
N ASN A 170 -2.17 -18.20 -41.64
CA ASN A 170 -2.67 -17.59 -40.41
C ASN A 170 -2.06 -18.29 -39.20
N VAL A 171 -1.22 -17.58 -38.44
CA VAL A 171 -0.56 -18.05 -37.23
C VAL A 171 -1.14 -17.30 -36.02
N LYS A 172 -1.62 -18.04 -35.02
CA LYS A 172 -2.10 -17.49 -33.75
C LYS A 172 -1.40 -18.19 -32.59
N VAL A 173 -0.65 -17.43 -31.79
CA VAL A 173 -0.08 -17.86 -30.51
C VAL A 173 -0.83 -17.12 -29.41
N ARG A 174 -1.46 -17.83 -28.48
CA ARG A 174 -2.23 -17.19 -27.40
C ARG A 174 -2.13 -17.89 -26.06
N ASP A 175 -2.41 -17.16 -24.99
CA ASP A 175 -2.58 -17.71 -23.63
C ASP A 175 -1.40 -18.61 -23.22
N SER A 176 -0.17 -18.19 -23.56
CA SER A 176 1.02 -19.02 -23.45
C SER A 176 2.06 -18.39 -22.52
N THR A 177 2.93 -19.20 -21.92
CA THR A 177 4.06 -18.74 -21.10
C THR A 177 5.29 -19.54 -21.47
N ILE A 178 6.19 -18.92 -22.24
CA ILE A 178 7.37 -19.59 -22.81
C ILE A 178 8.62 -18.94 -22.22
N VAL A 179 9.40 -19.74 -21.49
CA VAL A 179 10.62 -19.29 -20.83
C VAL A 179 11.83 -19.98 -21.47
N THR A 180 12.87 -19.21 -21.75
CA THR A 180 14.16 -19.69 -22.26
C THR A 180 15.28 -19.16 -21.37
N PRO A 181 15.60 -19.84 -20.26
CA PRO A 181 16.54 -19.33 -19.27
C PRO A 181 18.01 -19.47 -19.69
N GLY A 182 18.30 -20.27 -20.71
CA GLY A 182 19.65 -20.58 -21.17
C GLY A 182 19.78 -20.65 -22.69
N PRO A 183 21.01 -20.87 -23.19
CA PRO A 183 21.31 -20.90 -24.61
C PRO A 183 20.67 -22.12 -25.30
N MET A 184 19.99 -21.89 -26.43
CA MET A 184 19.40 -22.95 -27.25
C MET A 184 20.30 -23.26 -28.45
N HIS A 185 20.44 -24.54 -28.78
CA HIS A 185 21.17 -24.99 -29.97
C HIS A 185 20.18 -25.34 -31.10
N TYR A 186 19.99 -24.41 -32.04
CA TYR A 186 19.04 -24.57 -33.14
C TYR A 186 19.60 -25.44 -34.26
N SER A 187 19.64 -26.76 -34.03
CA SER A 187 20.16 -27.74 -35.00
C SER A 187 19.45 -27.72 -36.36
N GLN A 188 18.23 -27.18 -36.41
CA GLN A 188 17.39 -27.12 -37.60
C GLN A 188 17.58 -25.83 -38.42
N LEU A 189 18.39 -24.86 -37.94
CA LEU A 189 18.65 -23.58 -38.59
C LEU A 189 20.08 -23.55 -39.15
N SER A 190 20.23 -23.54 -40.48
CA SER A 190 21.52 -23.28 -41.11
C SER A 190 21.84 -21.78 -41.06
N GLY A 191 23.02 -21.42 -40.53
CA GLY A 191 23.53 -20.04 -40.50
C GLY A 191 23.37 -19.31 -39.17
N LEU A 192 22.49 -19.79 -38.28
CA LEU A 192 22.44 -19.31 -36.90
C LEU A 192 23.54 -20.00 -36.08
N THR A 193 24.75 -19.46 -36.15
CA THR A 193 25.94 -20.04 -35.50
C THR A 193 26.03 -19.70 -34.01
N ASP A 194 25.45 -18.56 -33.61
CA ASP A 194 25.44 -18.12 -32.21
C ASP A 194 24.32 -18.82 -31.44
N THR A 195 24.59 -19.17 -30.19
CA THR A 195 23.57 -19.69 -29.27
C THR A 195 22.60 -18.58 -28.90
N VAL A 196 21.33 -18.70 -29.31
CA VAL A 196 20.29 -17.70 -29.03
C VAL A 196 19.35 -18.21 -27.93
N ALA A 197 19.28 -17.51 -26.81
CA ALA A 197 18.30 -17.80 -25.76
C ALA A 197 17.02 -17.01 -26.01
N SER A 198 16.10 -17.56 -26.82
CA SER A 198 14.85 -16.88 -27.17
C SER A 198 13.61 -17.79 -27.19
N PRO A 199 12.53 -17.39 -26.48
CA PRO A 199 11.23 -18.07 -26.49
C PRO A 199 10.57 -18.11 -27.86
N LEU A 200 10.69 -17.04 -28.64
CA LEU A 200 10.06 -16.91 -29.96
C LEU A 200 11.08 -16.47 -31.00
N VAL A 201 11.27 -17.30 -32.03
CA VAL A 201 12.27 -17.06 -33.08
C VAL A 201 11.57 -16.99 -34.44
N LEU A 202 11.83 -15.92 -35.19
CA LEU A 202 11.50 -15.79 -36.62
C LEU A 202 12.79 -15.79 -37.42
N HIS A 203 12.99 -16.77 -38.30
CA HIS A 203 14.26 -16.93 -39.01
C HIS A 203 14.09 -17.14 -40.53
N ALA A 204 14.69 -16.25 -41.33
CA ALA A 204 14.66 -16.31 -42.80
C ALA A 204 13.24 -16.44 -43.36
N THR A 205 12.30 -15.67 -42.82
CA THR A 205 10.85 -15.82 -43.08
C THR A 205 10.34 -14.72 -43.99
N SER A 206 9.95 -15.04 -45.21
CA SER A 206 9.11 -14.17 -46.04
C SER A 206 7.64 -14.53 -45.85
N LEU A 207 6.85 -13.54 -45.44
CA LEU A 207 5.41 -13.64 -45.24
C LEU A 207 4.71 -12.97 -46.42
N LEU A 208 3.89 -13.75 -47.13
CA LEU A 208 3.08 -13.28 -48.25
C LEU A 208 1.60 -13.48 -47.91
N GLN A 209 0.81 -12.41 -47.90
CA GLN A 209 -0.62 -12.45 -47.56
C GLN A 209 -0.91 -13.20 -46.25
N THR A 210 0.00 -13.08 -45.27
CA THR A 210 0.03 -13.89 -44.05
C THR A 210 -0.22 -13.02 -42.82
N GLN A 211 -0.87 -13.59 -41.80
CA GLN A 211 -1.02 -12.94 -40.49
C GLN A 211 -0.37 -13.81 -39.41
N LEU A 212 0.55 -13.23 -38.64
CA LEU A 212 1.13 -13.84 -37.44
C LEU A 212 0.75 -12.99 -36.23
N ARG A 213 -0.03 -13.55 -35.31
CA ARG A 213 -0.48 -12.87 -34.09
C ARG A 213 -0.01 -13.62 -32.84
N VAL A 214 0.60 -12.91 -31.92
CA VAL A 214 0.92 -13.37 -30.56
C VAL A 214 0.10 -12.54 -29.60
N SER A 215 -0.73 -13.18 -28.78
CA SER A 215 -1.66 -12.48 -27.90
C SER A 215 -1.69 -13.06 -26.49
N ASN A 216 -1.92 -12.24 -25.46
CA ASN A 216 -2.05 -12.70 -24.07
C ASN A 216 -0.96 -13.73 -23.66
N THR A 217 0.30 -13.41 -23.92
CA THR A 217 1.42 -14.35 -23.82
C THR A 217 2.58 -13.74 -23.06
N VAL A 218 3.26 -14.54 -22.23
CA VAL A 218 4.49 -14.15 -21.52
C VAL A 218 5.68 -14.82 -22.20
N LEU A 219 6.65 -14.02 -22.64
CA LEU A 219 7.91 -14.49 -23.23
C LEU A 219 9.06 -14.01 -22.34
N ARG A 220 9.82 -14.94 -21.77
CA ARG A 220 10.89 -14.63 -20.81
C ARG A 220 12.22 -15.24 -21.23
N SER A 221 13.27 -14.43 -21.25
CA SER A 221 14.66 -14.86 -21.40
C SER A 221 15.49 -14.35 -20.21
N SER A 222 16.32 -15.21 -19.61
CA SER A 222 17.18 -14.82 -18.48
C SER A 222 18.67 -15.06 -18.73
N HIS A 223 19.03 -15.38 -19.97
CA HIS A 223 20.43 -15.59 -20.35
C HIS A 223 21.07 -14.29 -20.84
N ALA A 224 22.36 -14.09 -20.55
CA ALA A 224 23.12 -12.98 -21.11
C ALA A 224 23.13 -13.03 -22.64
N GLY A 225 22.87 -11.90 -23.29
CA GLY A 225 22.68 -11.85 -24.75
C GLY A 225 21.33 -12.41 -25.24
N GLY A 226 20.47 -12.90 -24.35
CA GLY A 226 19.18 -13.47 -24.70
C GLY A 226 18.12 -12.42 -25.05
N SER A 227 17.08 -12.84 -25.78
CA SER A 227 15.95 -11.97 -26.10
C SER A 227 14.60 -12.68 -26.03
N ALA A 228 13.54 -11.98 -25.59
CA ALA A 228 12.21 -12.61 -25.52
C ALA A 228 11.64 -12.95 -26.92
N VAL A 229 11.95 -12.11 -27.91
CA VAL A 229 11.72 -12.38 -29.34
C VAL A 229 13.02 -12.19 -30.11
N TYR A 230 13.36 -13.11 -31.01
CA TYR A 230 14.53 -13.00 -31.88
C TYR A 230 14.12 -13.07 -33.35
N VAL A 231 14.71 -12.18 -34.16
CA VAL A 231 14.53 -12.14 -35.61
C VAL A 231 15.89 -12.24 -36.30
N GLY A 232 16.04 -13.22 -37.20
CA GLY A 232 17.28 -13.47 -37.92
C GLY A 232 17.06 -13.94 -39.35
N GLY A 233 18.13 -14.03 -40.14
CA GLY A 233 18.10 -14.54 -41.53
C GLY A 233 17.38 -13.65 -42.56
N GLY A 234 16.80 -12.53 -42.13
CA GLY A 234 15.94 -11.66 -42.93
C GLY A 234 14.46 -12.02 -42.80
N VAL A 235 13.63 -11.00 -42.56
CA VAL A 235 12.16 -11.13 -42.53
C VAL A 235 11.54 -10.06 -43.42
N ASP A 236 10.73 -10.52 -44.37
CA ASP A 236 10.08 -9.69 -45.37
C ASP A 236 8.56 -9.90 -45.30
N LEU A 237 7.81 -8.84 -44.98
CA LEU A 237 6.36 -8.80 -45.01
C LEU A 237 5.88 -8.21 -46.34
N LEU A 238 5.09 -8.99 -47.07
CA LEU A 238 4.46 -8.62 -48.34
C LEU A 238 2.95 -8.79 -48.20
N SER A 239 2.23 -7.67 -48.15
CA SER A 239 0.80 -7.63 -47.82
C SER A 239 0.49 -8.52 -46.62
N SER A 240 1.24 -8.39 -45.52
CA SER A 240 1.20 -9.30 -44.38
C SER A 240 1.19 -8.53 -43.06
N ALA A 241 0.75 -9.19 -41.99
CA ALA A 241 0.71 -8.63 -40.64
C ALA A 241 1.49 -9.47 -39.62
N VAL A 242 2.29 -8.81 -38.78
CA VAL A 242 2.83 -9.36 -37.54
C VAL A 242 2.31 -8.52 -36.38
N VAL A 243 1.61 -9.14 -35.43
CA VAL A 243 0.92 -8.44 -34.33
C VAL A 243 1.32 -9.06 -32.99
N LEU A 244 1.86 -8.26 -32.08
CA LEU A 244 2.03 -8.60 -30.67
C LEU A 244 0.99 -7.81 -29.89
N ASP A 245 0.08 -8.48 -29.18
CA ASP A 245 -1.03 -7.83 -28.45
C ASP A 245 -1.21 -8.38 -27.02
N GLY A 246 -1.05 -7.56 -25.99
CA GLY A 246 -1.18 -8.04 -24.60
C GLY A 246 -0.05 -9.01 -24.24
N VAL A 247 1.18 -8.67 -24.63
CA VAL A 247 2.36 -9.52 -24.45
C VAL A 247 3.27 -8.93 -23.38
N LEU A 248 3.75 -9.78 -22.47
CA LEU A 248 4.79 -9.42 -21.50
C LEU A 248 6.14 -9.97 -21.98
N LEU A 249 7.10 -9.06 -22.23
CA LEU A 249 8.45 -9.37 -22.67
C LEU A 249 9.44 -9.14 -21.54
N GLU A 250 10.03 -10.22 -21.02
CA GLU A 250 10.99 -10.16 -19.94
C GLU A 250 12.38 -10.62 -20.40
N ALA A 251 13.41 -9.81 -20.14
CA ALA A 251 14.78 -10.08 -20.53
C ALA A 251 15.75 -9.69 -19.40
N SER A 252 16.16 -10.65 -18.56
CA SER A 252 16.92 -10.38 -17.32
C SER A 252 18.40 -10.80 -17.37
N GLY A 253 18.94 -11.07 -18.56
CA GLY A 253 20.31 -11.54 -18.77
C GLY A 253 21.44 -10.53 -18.54
N GLY A 254 21.17 -9.36 -17.98
CA GLY A 254 22.12 -8.25 -17.86
C GLY A 254 22.05 -7.25 -19.04
N PRO A 255 23.08 -6.43 -19.25
CA PRO A 255 23.02 -5.26 -20.14
C PRO A 255 22.88 -5.61 -21.64
N THR A 256 23.18 -6.86 -22.01
CA THR A 256 23.05 -7.38 -23.39
C THR A 256 21.76 -8.15 -23.63
N ALA A 257 20.81 -8.13 -22.69
CA ALA A 257 19.50 -8.76 -22.87
C ALA A 257 18.52 -7.83 -23.59
N PHE A 258 17.59 -8.38 -24.38
CA PHE A 258 16.67 -7.56 -25.19
C PHE A 258 15.21 -8.06 -25.12
N ALA A 259 14.23 -7.15 -25.14
CA ALA A 259 12.83 -7.56 -25.28
C ALA A 259 12.60 -8.19 -26.67
N MET A 260 13.08 -7.54 -27.72
CA MET A 260 13.11 -8.07 -29.07
C MET A 260 14.42 -7.68 -29.74
N HIS A 261 15.02 -8.62 -30.47
CA HIS A 261 16.28 -8.37 -31.15
C HIS A 261 16.24 -8.88 -32.60
N VAL A 262 16.32 -7.95 -33.54
CA VAL A 262 16.63 -8.21 -34.95
C VAL A 262 18.14 -8.19 -35.12
N SER A 263 18.72 -9.30 -35.58
CA SER A 263 20.15 -9.38 -35.89
C SER A 263 20.58 -8.26 -36.83
N SER A 264 21.71 -7.60 -36.56
CA SER A 264 22.24 -6.49 -37.37
C SER A 264 22.43 -6.85 -38.85
N SER A 265 22.85 -8.09 -39.13
CA SER A 265 22.99 -8.63 -40.48
C SER A 265 21.66 -8.85 -41.21
N SER A 266 20.55 -8.90 -40.46
CA SER A 266 19.22 -9.23 -40.97
C SER A 266 18.45 -7.98 -41.39
N ARG A 267 17.69 -8.12 -42.47
CA ARG A 267 16.72 -7.11 -42.92
C ARG A 267 15.37 -7.38 -42.28
N LEU A 268 14.70 -6.31 -41.84
CA LEU A 268 13.27 -6.32 -41.52
C LEU A 268 12.57 -5.41 -42.54
N SER A 269 11.81 -6.00 -43.48
CA SER A 269 11.15 -5.25 -44.55
C SER A 269 9.63 -5.37 -44.47
N LEU A 270 8.93 -4.25 -44.62
CA LEU A 270 7.49 -4.15 -44.70
C LEU A 270 7.13 -3.49 -46.03
N ARG A 271 6.41 -4.20 -46.89
CA ARG A 271 6.06 -3.77 -48.24
C ARG A 271 4.61 -4.09 -48.61
N SER A 272 4.07 -3.33 -49.55
CA SER A 272 2.78 -3.60 -50.20
C SER A 272 1.63 -3.73 -49.21
N HIS A 273 1.39 -2.69 -48.41
CA HIS A 273 0.33 -2.62 -47.41
C HIS A 273 0.51 -3.70 -46.32
N SER A 274 1.70 -3.79 -45.74
CA SER A 274 2.00 -4.66 -44.59
C SER A 274 1.92 -3.91 -43.26
N VAL A 275 1.76 -4.64 -42.16
CA VAL A 275 1.72 -4.07 -40.80
C VAL A 275 2.61 -4.87 -39.84
N PHE A 276 3.49 -4.20 -39.12
CA PHE A 276 4.10 -4.75 -37.90
C PHE A 276 3.59 -3.92 -36.72
N SER A 277 2.81 -4.53 -35.84
CA SER A 277 2.12 -3.86 -34.74
C SER A 277 2.53 -4.46 -33.40
N VAL A 278 3.00 -3.62 -32.50
CA VAL A 278 3.17 -3.92 -31.08
C VAL A 278 2.10 -3.14 -30.32
N THR A 279 1.21 -3.84 -29.62
CA THR A 279 0.07 -3.22 -28.94
C THR A 279 -0.12 -3.79 -27.53
N ASN A 280 -0.39 -2.96 -26.53
CA ASN A 280 -0.56 -3.41 -25.14
C ASN A 280 0.61 -4.29 -24.66
N VAL A 281 1.86 -3.83 -24.84
CA VAL A 281 3.06 -4.61 -24.50
C VAL A 281 3.80 -4.00 -23.34
N SER A 282 4.07 -4.82 -22.32
CA SER A 282 4.89 -4.45 -21.18
C SER A 282 6.28 -5.08 -21.28
N ILE A 283 7.33 -4.28 -21.05
CA ILE A 283 8.73 -4.71 -21.13
C ILE A 283 9.42 -4.58 -19.78
N VAL A 284 10.10 -5.65 -19.36
CA VAL A 284 11.06 -5.63 -18.27
C VAL A 284 12.39 -6.15 -18.80
N SER A 285 13.31 -5.26 -19.14
CA SER A 285 14.60 -5.62 -19.72
C SER A 285 15.76 -5.02 -18.93
N SER A 286 16.74 -5.83 -18.56
CA SER A 286 18.00 -5.37 -17.99
C SER A 286 18.95 -4.74 -19.01
N GLY A 287 18.66 -4.91 -20.31
CA GLY A 287 19.41 -4.32 -21.42
C GLY A 287 18.52 -3.42 -22.27
N GLY A 288 18.27 -3.79 -23.53
CA GLY A 288 17.47 -3.00 -24.47
C GLY A 288 16.02 -3.45 -24.62
N GLY A 289 15.18 -2.58 -25.20
CA GLY A 289 13.81 -2.90 -25.58
C GLY A 289 13.74 -3.63 -26.92
N PHE A 290 13.13 -2.98 -27.93
CA PHE A 290 13.03 -3.44 -29.31
C PHE A 290 14.23 -2.96 -30.13
N VAL A 291 15.14 -3.86 -30.47
CA VAL A 291 16.25 -3.59 -31.40
C VAL A 291 15.85 -4.06 -32.79
N LEU A 292 15.64 -3.13 -33.72
CA LEU A 292 15.16 -3.38 -35.09
C LEU A 292 16.28 -3.58 -36.12
N GLY A 293 17.53 -3.69 -35.66
CA GLY A 293 18.71 -3.92 -36.49
C GLY A 293 19.15 -2.69 -37.29
N GLU A 294 19.95 -2.92 -38.34
CA GLU A 294 20.59 -1.88 -39.16
C GLU A 294 19.99 -1.77 -40.58
N ARG A 295 18.99 -2.58 -40.90
CA ARG A 295 18.45 -2.74 -42.26
C ARG A 295 16.92 -2.73 -42.27
N LEU A 296 16.30 -1.78 -41.58
CA LEU A 296 14.85 -1.58 -41.60
C LEU A 296 14.39 -0.99 -42.94
N ALA A 297 13.28 -1.47 -43.49
CA ALA A 297 12.70 -0.93 -44.72
C ALA A 297 11.17 -0.92 -44.66
N VAL A 298 10.56 0.26 -44.53
CA VAL A 298 9.10 0.43 -44.47
C VAL A 298 8.63 1.21 -45.69
N PHE A 299 7.90 0.56 -46.61
CA PHE A 299 7.38 1.16 -47.84
C PHE A 299 5.91 0.78 -48.03
N GLU A 300 5.05 1.78 -48.27
CA GLU A 300 3.60 1.58 -48.40
C GLU A 300 3.02 0.70 -47.27
N SER A 301 3.53 0.83 -46.04
CA SER A 301 3.30 -0.11 -44.93
C SER A 301 3.45 0.58 -43.58
N VAL A 302 3.01 -0.08 -42.51
CA VAL A 302 2.95 0.50 -41.16
C VAL A 302 3.82 -0.29 -40.18
N LEU A 303 4.72 0.40 -39.48
CA LEU A 303 5.39 -0.10 -38.28
C LEU A 303 4.86 0.71 -37.10
N ARG A 304 4.20 0.08 -36.14
CA ARG A 304 3.59 0.81 -35.03
C ARG A 304 3.81 0.20 -33.64
N PHE A 305 3.90 1.08 -32.66
CA PHE A 305 3.99 0.79 -31.23
C PHE A 305 2.90 1.58 -30.52
N VAL A 306 1.96 0.87 -29.91
CA VAL A 306 0.74 1.44 -29.31
C VAL A 306 0.57 0.89 -27.90
N ASP A 307 0.38 1.73 -26.88
CA ASP A 307 0.24 1.27 -25.48
C ASP A 307 1.40 0.36 -25.06
N VAL A 308 2.64 0.86 -25.23
CA VAL A 308 3.88 0.11 -24.92
C VAL A 308 4.61 0.76 -23.77
N GLU A 309 4.73 0.06 -22.64
CA GLU A 309 5.43 0.55 -21.46
C GLU A 309 6.62 -0.36 -21.15
N GLY A 310 7.76 0.24 -20.80
CA GLY A 310 8.89 -0.58 -20.40
C GLY A 310 10.00 0.14 -19.65
N SER A 311 10.69 -0.66 -18.83
CA SER A 311 11.99 -0.29 -18.27
C SER A 311 13.09 -1.05 -19.01
N ALA A 312 14.00 -0.28 -19.61
CA ALA A 312 15.18 -0.76 -20.29
C ALA A 312 16.37 0.15 -19.93
N ALA A 313 17.57 -0.40 -19.92
CA ALA A 313 18.81 0.35 -19.70
C ALA A 313 19.14 1.29 -20.89
N SER A 314 18.58 1.01 -22.07
CA SER A 314 18.68 1.86 -23.27
C SER A 314 17.31 2.34 -23.75
N SER A 315 17.26 3.00 -24.92
CA SER A 315 16.00 3.37 -25.59
C SER A 315 15.08 2.17 -25.77
N LEU A 316 13.77 2.42 -25.61
CA LEU A 316 12.74 1.38 -25.70
C LEU A 316 12.62 0.83 -27.12
N VAL A 317 12.71 1.69 -28.13
CA VAL A 317 12.83 1.30 -29.54
C VAL A 317 14.16 1.78 -30.10
N ARG A 318 15.02 0.88 -30.54
CA ARG A 318 16.31 1.19 -31.14
C ARG A 318 16.37 0.66 -32.57
N CYS A 319 16.73 1.52 -33.51
CA CYS A 319 17.01 1.13 -34.88
C CYS A 319 18.26 1.87 -35.35
N ASP A 320 19.25 1.10 -35.79
CA ASP A 320 20.60 1.57 -36.08
C ASP A 320 20.84 1.78 -37.60
N GLY A 321 19.79 1.62 -38.41
CA GLY A 321 19.87 1.81 -39.84
C GLY A 321 18.57 1.42 -40.57
N GLY A 322 18.29 2.13 -41.66
CA GLY A 322 17.17 1.80 -42.53
C GLY A 322 16.48 3.00 -43.14
N THR A 323 15.28 2.77 -43.68
CA THR A 323 14.49 3.82 -44.33
C THR A 323 13.00 3.66 -44.04
N ILE A 324 12.38 4.77 -43.63
CA ILE A 324 10.93 4.95 -43.68
C ILE A 324 10.63 5.68 -44.99
N GLY A 325 10.30 4.90 -46.01
CA GLY A 325 10.20 5.36 -47.40
C GLY A 325 8.81 5.86 -47.77
N ALA A 326 8.60 6.09 -49.06
CA ALA A 326 7.32 6.53 -49.61
C ALA A 326 6.16 5.63 -49.16
N GLY A 327 5.09 6.26 -48.63
CA GLY A 327 3.94 5.56 -48.07
C GLY A 327 4.22 4.72 -46.82
N GLY A 328 5.43 4.77 -46.27
CA GLY A 328 5.78 4.14 -45.01
C GLY A 328 5.33 5.00 -43.83
N TRP A 329 4.76 4.37 -42.80
CA TRP A 329 4.33 5.04 -41.58
C TRP A 329 4.95 4.39 -40.34
N LEU A 330 5.71 5.16 -39.57
CA LEU A 330 6.17 4.79 -38.24
C LEU A 330 5.29 5.50 -37.21
N ASP A 331 4.49 4.73 -36.46
CA ASP A 331 3.57 5.26 -35.46
C ASP A 331 3.97 4.86 -34.05
N MET A 332 4.09 5.83 -33.16
CA MET A 332 4.35 5.65 -31.74
C MET A 332 3.25 6.38 -30.97
N HIS A 333 2.35 5.62 -30.36
CA HIS A 333 1.21 6.13 -29.60
C HIS A 333 1.23 5.53 -28.19
N ASP A 334 1.16 6.35 -27.14
CA ASP A 334 1.20 5.85 -25.75
C ASP A 334 2.41 4.94 -25.47
N VAL A 335 3.60 5.36 -25.92
CA VAL A 335 4.87 4.65 -25.66
C VAL A 335 5.62 5.29 -24.49
N TRP A 336 5.81 4.52 -23.41
CA TRP A 336 6.32 4.99 -22.12
C TRP A 336 7.66 4.32 -21.77
N ALA A 337 8.72 5.12 -21.75
CA ALA A 337 10.07 4.71 -21.40
C ALA A 337 10.39 5.13 -19.95
N VAL A 338 10.47 4.15 -19.05
CA VAL A 338 10.42 4.34 -17.59
C VAL A 338 11.80 4.33 -16.90
N GLY A 339 12.86 3.86 -17.57
CA GLY A 339 14.21 3.78 -16.98
C GLY A 339 14.92 5.13 -16.91
N GLU A 340 15.73 5.44 -15.89
CA GLU A 340 16.28 6.80 -15.62
C GLU A 340 16.99 7.49 -16.82
N ALA A 341 17.59 6.72 -17.72
CA ALA A 341 18.27 7.23 -18.92
C ALA A 341 17.59 6.81 -20.25
N SER A 342 16.36 6.31 -20.18
CA SER A 342 15.66 5.77 -21.33
C SER A 342 14.98 6.88 -22.15
N SER A 343 15.07 6.74 -23.48
CA SER A 343 14.27 7.50 -24.45
C SER A 343 13.25 6.57 -25.09
N VAL A 344 12.17 7.14 -25.65
CA VAL A 344 11.16 6.37 -26.38
C VAL A 344 11.81 5.67 -27.58
N ALA A 345 12.62 6.40 -28.35
CA ALA A 345 13.36 5.81 -29.44
C ALA A 345 14.77 6.36 -29.65
N SER A 346 15.64 5.53 -30.23
CA SER A 346 16.86 5.95 -30.91
C SER A 346 16.84 5.38 -32.32
N LEU A 347 16.76 6.26 -33.31
CA LEU A 347 16.63 5.95 -34.72
C LEU A 347 17.91 6.33 -35.47
N SER A 348 19.06 6.11 -34.82
CA SER A 348 20.38 6.48 -35.31
C SER A 348 20.67 5.77 -36.64
N GLY A 349 20.69 6.49 -37.75
CA GLY A 349 20.92 5.91 -39.08
C GLY A 349 19.64 5.54 -39.85
N VAL A 350 18.46 5.76 -39.28
CA VAL A 350 17.20 5.68 -40.02
C VAL A 350 16.99 6.97 -40.80
N THR A 351 16.67 6.84 -42.08
CA THR A 351 16.32 7.97 -42.96
C THR A 351 14.82 8.00 -43.23
N LEU A 352 14.16 9.11 -42.90
CA LEU A 352 12.81 9.41 -43.37
C LEU A 352 12.91 10.01 -44.78
N SER A 353 12.37 9.30 -45.76
CA SER A 353 12.45 9.64 -47.20
C SER A 353 11.11 9.43 -47.89
N GLY A 354 10.16 10.33 -47.61
CA GLY A 354 8.83 10.38 -48.21
C GLY A 354 7.75 9.65 -47.41
N GLY A 355 8.08 9.13 -46.23
CA GLY A 355 7.12 8.54 -45.30
C GLY A 355 6.61 9.53 -44.24
N ALA A 356 5.93 8.98 -43.25
CA ALA A 356 5.44 9.72 -42.08
C ALA A 356 5.93 9.08 -40.77
N VAL A 357 6.17 9.92 -39.77
CA VAL A 357 6.43 9.51 -38.38
C VAL A 357 5.44 10.23 -37.47
N SER A 358 4.62 9.49 -36.72
CA SER A 358 3.75 10.03 -35.68
C SER A 358 4.27 9.65 -34.31
N ILE A 359 4.35 10.62 -33.40
CA ILE A 359 4.71 10.39 -32.00
C ILE A 359 3.68 11.13 -31.15
N ALA A 360 2.75 10.38 -30.57
CA ALA A 360 1.65 10.94 -29.79
C ALA A 360 1.57 10.29 -28.41
N ARG A 361 1.28 11.09 -27.38
CA ARG A 361 1.12 10.62 -25.98
C ARG A 361 2.28 9.74 -25.49
N CYS A 362 3.49 9.97 -25.97
CA CYS A 362 4.66 9.23 -25.54
C CYS A 362 5.36 9.94 -24.37
N ALA A 363 5.93 9.17 -23.46
CA ALA A 363 6.58 9.67 -22.26
C ALA A 363 7.99 9.08 -22.09
N ALA A 364 8.97 9.92 -21.81
CA ALA A 364 10.33 9.51 -21.44
C ALA A 364 10.76 10.18 -20.13
N THR A 365 11.40 9.40 -19.26
CA THR A 365 12.05 9.91 -18.04
C THR A 365 13.24 10.79 -18.39
N GLY A 366 14.03 10.39 -19.40
CA GLY A 366 15.13 11.16 -19.93
C GLY A 366 14.66 12.42 -20.67
N ALA A 367 15.54 13.41 -20.78
CA ALA A 367 15.25 14.67 -21.50
C ALA A 367 15.07 14.46 -23.02
N THR A 368 15.56 13.35 -23.57
CA THR A 368 15.43 13.00 -24.98
C THR A 368 14.23 12.08 -25.19
N LEU A 369 13.33 12.47 -26.09
CA LEU A 369 12.19 11.64 -26.50
C LEU A 369 12.63 10.67 -27.60
N VAL A 370 13.14 11.21 -28.70
CA VAL A 370 13.64 10.46 -29.86
C VAL A 370 14.94 11.08 -30.34
N SER A 371 15.90 10.25 -30.76
CA SER A 371 17.19 10.71 -31.28
C SER A 371 17.53 10.07 -32.63
N GLY A 372 18.41 10.73 -33.40
CA GLY A 372 19.12 10.12 -34.53
C GLY A 372 18.39 10.04 -35.88
N LEU A 373 17.11 10.41 -35.95
CA LEU A 373 16.33 10.36 -37.20
C LEU A 373 16.84 11.40 -38.21
N ALA A 374 17.29 10.93 -39.38
CA ALA A 374 17.66 11.79 -40.51
C ALA A 374 16.45 12.04 -41.41
N ILE A 375 16.11 13.30 -41.69
CA ILE A 375 14.95 13.65 -42.51
C ILE A 375 15.42 14.21 -43.85
N THR A 376 15.24 13.44 -44.93
CA THR A 376 15.48 13.93 -46.31
C THR A 376 14.20 14.46 -46.94
N SER A 377 13.08 13.77 -46.73
CA SER A 377 11.73 14.18 -47.10
C SER A 377 10.70 13.40 -46.29
N GLY A 378 9.46 13.88 -46.20
CA GLY A 378 8.41 13.28 -45.37
C GLY A 378 7.98 14.18 -44.22
N VAL A 379 7.13 13.68 -43.33
CA VAL A 379 6.52 14.47 -42.26
C VAL A 379 6.71 13.79 -40.91
N VAL A 380 7.10 14.56 -39.91
CA VAL A 380 7.11 14.13 -38.50
C VAL A 380 6.04 14.92 -37.77
N SER A 381 4.99 14.25 -37.30
CA SER A 381 3.90 14.86 -36.55
C SER A 381 3.97 14.42 -35.09
N VAL A 382 3.82 15.36 -34.17
CA VAL A 382 3.94 15.11 -32.74
C VAL A 382 2.76 15.70 -31.98
N GLN A 383 2.29 15.00 -30.96
CA GLN A 383 1.15 15.45 -30.16
C GLN A 383 1.28 15.01 -28.71
N CYS A 384 1.12 15.95 -27.78
CA CYS A 384 0.96 15.65 -26.36
C CYS A 384 2.02 14.70 -25.78
N ASN A 385 3.31 14.97 -26.01
CA ASN A 385 4.39 14.11 -25.49
C ASN A 385 5.04 14.72 -24.25
N ARG A 386 5.75 13.89 -23.49
CA ARG A 386 6.50 14.29 -22.29
C ARG A 386 7.92 13.75 -22.31
N ALA A 387 8.89 14.57 -21.96
CA ALA A 387 10.28 14.16 -21.80
C ALA A 387 10.94 14.99 -20.69
N GLY A 388 11.79 14.36 -19.87
CA GLY A 388 12.54 15.06 -18.82
C GLY A 388 11.65 15.78 -17.80
N GLY A 389 10.49 15.20 -17.47
CA GLY A 389 9.55 15.75 -16.49
C GLY A 389 8.66 16.90 -16.99
N ARG A 390 8.64 17.23 -18.29
CA ARG A 390 7.79 18.29 -18.84
C ARG A 390 7.06 17.89 -20.11
N VAL A 391 5.87 18.45 -20.31
CA VAL A 391 5.09 18.30 -21.55
C VAL A 391 5.72 19.14 -22.66
N LEU A 392 5.81 18.58 -23.87
CA LEU A 392 6.41 19.22 -25.04
C LEU A 392 5.31 19.90 -25.86
N GLN A 393 5.31 21.24 -25.86
CA GLN A 393 4.25 22.04 -26.47
C GLN A 393 4.69 22.79 -27.72
N SER A 394 5.99 23.07 -27.88
CA SER A 394 6.52 23.83 -29.00
C SER A 394 7.54 23.04 -29.82
N SER A 395 7.76 23.45 -31.07
CA SER A 395 8.83 22.87 -31.90
C SER A 395 10.23 23.05 -31.30
N GLY A 396 10.43 24.10 -30.47
CA GLY A 396 11.66 24.29 -29.69
C GLY A 396 11.84 23.21 -28.62
N ASP A 397 10.76 22.81 -27.95
CA ASP A 397 10.81 21.74 -26.95
C ASP A 397 11.17 20.40 -27.57
N TYR A 398 10.56 20.07 -28.71
CA TYR A 398 10.88 18.85 -29.46
C TYR A 398 12.32 18.85 -29.98
N ARG A 399 12.85 20.01 -30.38
CA ARG A 399 14.26 20.13 -30.78
C ARG A 399 15.20 19.79 -29.63
N LEU A 400 14.91 20.28 -28.42
CA LEU A 400 15.66 19.91 -27.20
C LEU A 400 15.48 18.43 -26.83
N ALA A 401 14.33 17.86 -27.16
CA ALA A 401 14.03 16.43 -26.97
C ALA A 401 14.56 15.51 -28.10
N GLY A 402 15.39 16.04 -29.01
CA GLY A 402 16.10 15.28 -30.06
C GLY A 402 15.42 15.21 -31.42
N LEU A 403 14.30 15.92 -31.62
CA LEU A 403 13.54 15.99 -32.88
C LEU A 403 13.63 17.40 -33.51
N PRO A 404 14.51 17.62 -34.50
CA PRO A 404 14.82 18.97 -34.98
C PRO A 404 13.74 19.63 -35.86
N SER A 405 12.93 18.84 -36.55
CA SER A 405 11.89 19.31 -37.48
C SER A 405 10.62 18.48 -37.29
N VAL A 406 9.56 19.12 -36.75
CA VAL A 406 8.28 18.48 -36.43
C VAL A 406 7.11 19.42 -36.69
N SER A 407 5.95 18.85 -36.99
CA SER A 407 4.64 19.50 -36.96
C SER A 407 3.97 19.19 -35.62
N VAL A 408 3.79 20.21 -34.78
CA VAL A 408 3.19 20.04 -33.44
C VAL A 408 1.68 20.22 -33.54
N VAL A 409 0.95 19.20 -33.10
CA VAL A 409 -0.51 19.22 -32.98
C VAL A 409 -0.88 19.43 -31.50
N PRO A 410 -1.83 20.33 -31.17
CA PRO A 410 -2.31 20.51 -29.81
C PRO A 410 -2.84 19.21 -29.18
N CYS A 411 -2.75 19.06 -27.86
CA CYS A 411 -3.19 17.85 -27.14
C CYS A 411 -4.69 17.52 -27.33
N ASP A 412 -5.52 18.55 -27.46
CA ASP A 412 -6.96 18.49 -27.70
C ASP A 412 -7.33 18.48 -29.19
N GLY A 413 -6.35 18.72 -30.06
CA GLY A 413 -6.51 18.69 -31.49
C GLY A 413 -6.51 17.26 -32.05
N CYS A 414 -6.80 17.15 -33.34
CA CYS A 414 -6.66 15.91 -34.08
C CYS A 414 -6.10 16.23 -35.48
N ALA A 415 -5.35 15.29 -36.05
CA ALA A 415 -4.79 15.43 -37.38
C ALA A 415 -4.72 14.08 -38.07
N ALA A 416 -5.04 14.05 -39.36
CA ALA A 416 -4.97 12.84 -40.18
C ALA A 416 -3.56 12.20 -40.12
N ALA A 417 -2.50 13.01 -40.09
CA ALA A 417 -1.11 12.55 -40.02
C ALA A 417 -0.74 11.82 -38.71
N LEU A 418 -1.59 11.90 -37.67
CA LEU A 418 -1.43 11.18 -36.40
C LEU A 418 -2.38 9.98 -36.27
N ALA A 419 -3.56 10.06 -36.88
CA ALA A 419 -4.63 9.09 -36.68
C ALA A 419 -4.78 8.09 -37.85
N CYS A 420 -4.40 8.47 -39.07
CA CYS A 420 -4.77 7.75 -40.28
C CYS A 420 -3.55 7.29 -41.08
N PHE A 421 -3.62 6.07 -41.61
CA PHE A 421 -2.67 5.61 -42.62
C PHE A 421 -3.01 6.23 -43.98
N ASP A 422 -2.22 7.22 -44.39
CA ASP A 422 -2.47 8.05 -45.58
C ASP A 422 -2.81 7.24 -46.85
N ALA A 423 -2.05 6.19 -47.14
CA ALA A 423 -2.20 5.40 -48.37
C ALA A 423 -3.58 4.73 -48.52
N LEU A 424 -4.25 4.45 -47.41
CA LEU A 424 -5.59 3.82 -47.37
C LEU A 424 -6.66 4.75 -46.79
N THR A 425 -6.37 6.05 -46.64
CA THR A 425 -7.34 7.05 -46.19
C THR A 425 -7.98 7.74 -47.41
N VAL A 426 -9.29 7.95 -47.37
CA VAL A 426 -10.07 8.67 -48.39
C VAL A 426 -10.32 10.11 -47.95
N SER A 427 -10.73 10.31 -46.71
CA SER A 427 -11.02 11.63 -46.13
C SER A 427 -10.85 11.61 -44.61
N PHE A 428 -10.65 12.79 -44.02
CA PHE A 428 -10.57 12.99 -42.58
C PHE A 428 -11.50 14.14 -42.18
N SER A 429 -12.51 13.84 -41.37
CA SER A 429 -13.52 14.78 -40.89
C SER A 429 -13.94 14.40 -39.48
N ASP A 430 -14.22 15.38 -38.62
CA ASP A 430 -14.63 15.17 -37.23
C ASP A 430 -13.70 14.23 -36.44
N CYS A 431 -12.39 14.34 -36.69
CA CYS A 431 -11.34 13.49 -36.10
C CYS A 431 -11.40 11.99 -36.44
N VAL A 432 -12.15 11.61 -37.48
CA VAL A 432 -12.31 10.21 -37.92
C VAL A 432 -11.76 10.03 -39.33
N CYS A 433 -11.06 8.91 -39.56
CA CYS A 433 -10.57 8.53 -40.87
C CYS A 433 -11.65 7.75 -41.63
N SER A 434 -11.97 8.18 -42.85
CA SER A 434 -12.77 7.37 -43.78
C SER A 434 -11.85 6.57 -44.69
N CYS A 435 -11.98 5.24 -44.70
CA CYS A 435 -11.02 4.36 -45.36
C CYS A 435 -11.34 4.07 -46.83
N ARG A 436 -10.30 3.88 -47.63
CA ARG A 436 -10.39 3.32 -48.99
C ARG A 436 -10.67 1.82 -48.88
N ALA A 437 -11.17 1.22 -49.96
CA ALA A 437 -11.20 -0.23 -50.09
C ALA A 437 -9.82 -0.84 -49.77
N GLY A 438 -9.80 -1.78 -48.82
CA GLY A 438 -8.60 -2.42 -48.29
C GLY A 438 -8.12 -1.87 -46.93
N GLY A 439 -8.53 -0.66 -46.55
CA GLY A 439 -8.29 -0.12 -45.20
C GLY A 439 -9.31 -0.66 -44.19
N VAL A 440 -8.82 -1.01 -43.00
CA VAL A 440 -9.61 -1.61 -41.91
C VAL A 440 -9.37 -0.83 -40.61
N GLY A 441 -10.44 -0.63 -39.85
CA GLY A 441 -10.43 0.05 -38.55
C GLY A 441 -10.33 1.58 -38.65
N GLU A 442 -10.38 2.23 -37.49
CA GLU A 442 -10.41 3.70 -37.36
C GLU A 442 -9.18 4.41 -37.94
N ALA A 443 -8.03 3.71 -38.02
CA ALA A 443 -6.79 4.24 -38.57
C ALA A 443 -6.56 3.86 -40.05
N CYS A 444 -7.53 3.21 -40.71
CA CYS A 444 -7.43 2.73 -42.09
C CYS A 444 -6.20 1.85 -42.36
N LEU A 445 -5.90 0.94 -41.45
CA LEU A 445 -4.73 0.08 -41.55
C LEU A 445 -4.95 -1.06 -42.57
N PRO A 446 -3.91 -1.59 -43.22
CA PRO A 446 -4.04 -2.70 -44.15
C PRO A 446 -4.63 -4.00 -43.56
N PHE A 447 -4.51 -4.17 -42.25
CA PHE A 447 -4.99 -5.34 -41.51
C PHE A 447 -5.68 -4.89 -40.23
N ASP A 448 -6.66 -5.68 -39.80
CA ASP A 448 -7.31 -5.53 -38.50
C ASP A 448 -6.29 -5.74 -37.37
N VAL A 449 -5.96 -4.69 -36.64
CA VAL A 449 -5.07 -4.72 -35.47
C VAL A 449 -5.73 -3.99 -34.31
N PRO A 450 -5.42 -4.35 -33.04
CA PRO A 450 -6.07 -3.74 -31.89
C PRO A 450 -5.98 -2.21 -31.93
N PRO A 451 -7.05 -1.44 -31.69
CA PRO A 451 -6.95 0.02 -31.77
C PRO A 451 -6.03 0.56 -30.67
N ALA A 452 -5.49 1.76 -30.87
CA ALA A 452 -5.02 2.54 -29.74
C ALA A 452 -6.22 2.80 -28.82
N ARG A 453 -6.07 2.64 -27.51
CA ARG A 453 -7.14 3.05 -26.61
C ARG A 453 -7.47 4.51 -26.91
N ALA A 454 -8.75 4.83 -27.02
CA ALA A 454 -9.15 6.22 -27.04
C ALA A 454 -8.75 6.80 -25.66
N GLY A 455 -7.56 7.41 -25.58
CA GLY A 455 -7.23 8.26 -24.46
C GLY A 455 -8.40 9.22 -24.32
N GLY A 456 -9.04 9.26 -23.16
CA GLY A 456 -10.23 10.07 -22.89
C GLY A 456 -9.92 11.55 -22.99
N GLY A 457 -9.61 12.05 -24.19
CA GLY A 457 -9.41 13.45 -24.52
C GLY A 457 -10.73 14.22 -24.65
N GLY A 458 -11.84 13.61 -24.21
CA GLY A 458 -13.09 14.31 -23.96
C GLY A 458 -12.91 15.27 -22.79
N GLY A 459 -12.36 16.46 -23.08
CA GLY A 459 -12.13 17.58 -22.19
C GLY A 459 -13.41 18.24 -21.67
N GLY A 460 -14.34 17.45 -21.13
CA GLY A 460 -15.30 17.97 -20.18
C GLY A 460 -14.63 17.98 -18.80
N ALA A 461 -14.45 19.15 -18.21
CA ALA A 461 -14.46 19.24 -16.75
C ALA A 461 -15.85 18.79 -16.30
N GLU A 462 -16.09 17.47 -16.26
CA GLU A 462 -17.25 16.95 -15.56
C GLU A 462 -17.12 17.49 -14.14
N GLY A 463 -18.16 18.23 -13.73
CA GLY A 463 -18.24 18.78 -12.39
C GLY A 463 -18.06 17.69 -11.34
N CYS A 464 -17.82 18.11 -10.11
CA CYS A 464 -17.71 17.19 -8.99
C CYS A 464 -18.93 16.27 -8.91
N VAL A 465 -18.67 14.97 -8.72
CA VAL A 465 -19.72 14.04 -8.34
C VAL A 465 -20.22 14.52 -6.97
N SER A 466 -21.50 14.89 -6.90
CA SER A 466 -22.01 15.59 -5.72
C SER A 466 -23.41 15.17 -5.31
N GLY A 467 -23.65 15.16 -3.99
CA GLY A 467 -24.97 14.88 -3.40
C GLY A 467 -25.49 13.45 -3.61
N VAL A 468 -24.60 12.49 -3.87
CA VAL A 468 -24.95 11.09 -4.13
C VAL A 468 -24.38 10.14 -3.09
N ALA A 469 -25.02 8.99 -2.92
CA ALA A 469 -24.48 7.88 -2.14
C ALA A 469 -23.94 6.80 -3.09
N LEU A 470 -22.66 6.43 -2.94
CA LEU A 470 -22.03 5.33 -3.65
C LEU A 470 -22.22 4.04 -2.84
N THR A 471 -22.84 3.04 -3.47
CA THR A 471 -23.12 1.71 -2.87
C THR A 471 -22.44 0.57 -3.62
N GLU A 472 -21.66 0.88 -4.66
CA GLU A 472 -20.90 -0.10 -5.45
C GLU A 472 -19.43 0.32 -5.57
N SER A 473 -18.55 -0.67 -5.74
CA SER A 473 -17.11 -0.43 -5.90
C SER A 473 -16.81 0.12 -7.30
N VAL A 474 -15.93 1.12 -7.39
CA VAL A 474 -15.59 1.77 -8.66
C VAL A 474 -14.11 2.15 -8.70
N THR A 475 -13.50 2.05 -9.88
CA THR A 475 -12.15 2.57 -10.15
C THR A 475 -12.27 3.79 -11.05
N VAL A 476 -11.72 4.91 -10.58
CA VAL A 476 -11.71 6.21 -11.27
C VAL A 476 -10.29 6.49 -11.76
N GLY A 477 -10.20 7.08 -12.95
CA GLY A 477 -8.94 7.44 -13.58
C GLY A 477 -9.16 7.89 -15.02
N GLY A 478 -9.80 7.05 -15.84
CA GLY A 478 -10.49 7.41 -17.10
C GLY A 478 -9.78 8.35 -18.09
N GLY A 479 -8.46 8.54 -18.00
CA GLY A 479 -7.73 9.59 -18.72
C GLY A 479 -8.07 11.02 -18.29
N ARG A 480 -8.66 11.23 -17.11
CA ARG A 480 -9.04 12.57 -16.61
C ARG A 480 -7.92 13.17 -15.78
N ALA A 481 -7.72 14.48 -15.91
CA ALA A 481 -6.79 15.24 -15.07
C ALA A 481 -7.33 15.50 -13.66
N THR A 482 -8.66 15.50 -13.48
CA THR A 482 -9.31 15.84 -12.21
C THR A 482 -10.35 14.78 -11.83
N VAL A 483 -10.31 14.36 -10.56
CA VAL A 483 -11.32 13.56 -9.87
C VAL A 483 -11.81 14.36 -8.67
N CYS A 484 -13.12 14.61 -8.60
CA CYS A 484 -13.72 15.40 -7.54
C CYS A 484 -14.99 14.74 -6.99
N PHE A 485 -15.02 14.59 -5.66
CA PHE A 485 -16.19 14.18 -4.89
C PHE A 485 -16.53 15.30 -3.89
N ASP A 486 -17.78 15.75 -3.89
CA ASP A 486 -18.27 16.76 -2.94
C ASP A 486 -19.60 16.32 -2.34
N SER A 487 -19.69 16.22 -1.01
CA SER A 487 -20.94 15.80 -0.34
C SER A 487 -21.39 14.39 -0.77
N VAL A 488 -20.43 13.49 -0.96
CA VAL A 488 -20.66 12.09 -1.37
C VAL A 488 -20.60 11.16 -0.16
N VAL A 489 -21.53 10.22 -0.08
CA VAL A 489 -21.58 9.20 0.98
C VAL A 489 -21.15 7.85 0.42
N PHE A 490 -20.02 7.32 0.85
CA PHE A 490 -19.57 5.96 0.54
C PHE A 490 -20.20 5.01 1.56
N SER A 491 -21.15 4.17 1.13
CA SER A 491 -21.98 3.37 2.04
C SER A 491 -21.79 1.88 1.80
N GLY A 492 -21.45 1.17 2.88
CA GLY A 492 -21.26 -0.29 2.87
C GLY A 492 -19.82 -0.70 2.58
N PRO A 493 -19.55 -2.02 2.51
CA PRO A 493 -18.20 -2.57 2.38
C PRO A 493 -17.67 -2.49 0.93
N ILE A 494 -17.72 -1.29 0.34
CA ILE A 494 -17.29 -1.00 -1.02
C ILE A 494 -15.87 -0.46 -1.07
N THR A 495 -15.22 -0.56 -2.23
CA THR A 495 -13.91 0.05 -2.48
C THR A 495 -14.00 1.03 -3.64
N VAL A 496 -13.76 2.31 -3.36
CA VAL A 496 -13.59 3.34 -4.37
C VAL A 496 -12.10 3.59 -4.57
N THR A 497 -11.61 3.34 -5.77
CA THR A 497 -10.19 3.46 -6.10
C THR A 497 -9.98 4.64 -7.03
N VAL A 498 -9.14 5.59 -6.64
CA VAL A 498 -8.59 6.63 -7.52
C VAL A 498 -7.19 6.20 -7.90
N ASP A 499 -7.02 5.80 -9.14
CA ASP A 499 -5.74 5.29 -9.62
C ASP A 499 -5.01 6.34 -10.45
N LEU A 500 -3.93 6.88 -9.88
CA LEU A 500 -3.15 7.94 -10.53
C LEU A 500 -2.59 7.47 -11.88
N ARG A 501 -2.34 6.17 -12.05
CA ARG A 501 -1.82 5.62 -13.31
C ARG A 501 -2.81 5.72 -14.47
N LEU A 502 -4.11 5.80 -14.16
CA LEU A 502 -5.18 5.87 -15.15
C LEU A 502 -5.60 7.31 -15.45
N MET A 503 -5.03 8.30 -14.77
CA MET A 503 -5.32 9.73 -14.97
C MET A 503 -4.51 10.30 -16.15
N ASP A 504 -4.82 11.54 -16.55
CA ASP A 504 -4.14 12.19 -17.69
C ASP A 504 -2.68 12.55 -17.37
N ALA A 505 -1.76 11.71 -17.84
CA ALA A 505 -0.32 11.92 -17.68
C ALA A 505 0.21 13.19 -18.36
N PHE A 506 -0.56 13.82 -19.25
CA PHE A 506 -0.14 14.99 -20.02
C PHE A 506 -0.78 16.29 -19.54
N ALA A 507 -1.62 16.22 -18.50
CA ALA A 507 -2.08 17.40 -17.79
C ALA A 507 -0.93 18.11 -17.06
N ASP A 508 -1.13 19.39 -16.76
CA ASP A 508 -0.18 20.17 -15.96
C ASP A 508 -0.10 19.65 -14.52
N ALA A 509 -1.23 19.20 -13.97
CA ALA A 509 -1.36 18.63 -12.63
C ALA A 509 -2.50 17.61 -12.57
N LEU A 510 -2.39 16.63 -11.67
CA LEU A 510 -3.47 15.72 -11.33
C LEU A 510 -4.20 16.22 -10.07
N ASN A 511 -5.51 16.45 -10.15
CA ASN A 511 -6.28 16.92 -9.01
C ASN A 511 -7.20 15.80 -8.48
N VAL A 512 -7.04 15.43 -7.22
CA VAL A 512 -7.95 14.51 -6.53
C VAL A 512 -8.52 15.24 -5.33
N THR A 513 -9.82 15.53 -5.36
CA THR A 513 -10.46 16.34 -4.32
C THR A 513 -11.64 15.62 -3.70
N LEU A 514 -11.69 15.62 -2.37
CA LEU A 514 -12.80 15.14 -1.57
C LEU A 514 -13.21 16.22 -0.58
N ARG A 515 -14.45 16.69 -0.70
CA ARG A 515 -15.04 17.73 0.17
C ARG A 515 -16.32 17.22 0.79
N HIS A 516 -16.54 17.46 2.09
CA HIS A 516 -17.78 17.13 2.79
C HIS A 516 -18.23 15.66 2.61
N CYS A 517 -17.28 14.74 2.40
CA CYS A 517 -17.56 13.35 2.10
C CYS A 517 -17.70 12.53 3.38
N VAL A 518 -18.55 11.49 3.32
CA VAL A 518 -18.76 10.57 4.44
C VAL A 518 -18.39 9.15 4.02
N LEU A 519 -17.46 8.50 4.73
CA LEU A 519 -17.14 7.08 4.54
C LEU A 519 -17.82 6.29 5.66
N ALA A 520 -18.81 5.46 5.32
CA ALA A 520 -19.60 4.70 6.27
C ALA A 520 -19.62 3.20 5.97
N GLY A 521 -19.90 2.39 6.99
CA GLY A 521 -20.27 0.98 6.82
C GLY A 521 -19.15 0.07 6.29
N GLY A 522 -17.89 0.36 6.60
CA GLY A 522 -16.76 -0.44 6.13
C GLY A 522 -16.20 -0.03 4.77
N SER A 523 -16.63 1.11 4.21
CA SER A 523 -16.17 1.58 2.89
C SER A 523 -14.68 1.95 2.89
N GLN A 524 -14.03 1.74 1.75
CA GLN A 524 -12.62 2.02 1.55
C GLN A 524 -12.44 3.00 0.39
N LEU A 525 -11.74 4.11 0.66
CA LEU A 525 -11.21 4.98 -0.39
C LEU A 525 -9.73 4.66 -0.59
N ARG A 526 -9.35 4.20 -1.77
CA ARG A 526 -7.96 3.89 -2.11
C ARG A 526 -7.44 4.88 -3.13
N ILE A 527 -6.41 5.64 -2.77
CA ILE A 527 -5.65 6.48 -3.71
C ILE A 527 -4.38 5.73 -4.04
N VAL A 528 -4.37 5.17 -5.25
CA VAL A 528 -3.29 4.32 -5.75
C VAL A 528 -2.32 5.18 -6.53
N GLY A 529 -1.15 5.37 -5.95
CA GLY A 529 0.03 5.95 -6.58
C GLY A 529 0.72 4.95 -7.51
N LEU A 530 2.01 5.19 -7.73
CA LEU A 530 2.75 4.60 -8.84
C LEU A 530 3.96 3.79 -8.35
N SER A 531 4.64 3.14 -9.29
CA SER A 531 6.04 2.76 -9.06
C SER A 531 6.90 4.03 -8.99
N GLU A 532 8.05 3.98 -8.31
CA GLU A 532 8.95 5.14 -8.21
C GLU A 532 9.42 5.64 -9.58
N SER A 533 9.66 4.73 -10.52
CA SER A 533 10.11 5.08 -11.87
C SER A 533 8.98 5.71 -12.70
N THR A 534 7.76 5.18 -12.60
CA THR A 534 6.59 5.77 -13.27
C THR A 534 6.19 7.10 -12.61
N ALA A 535 6.39 7.27 -11.30
CA ALA A 535 6.12 8.52 -10.58
C ALA A 535 6.91 9.73 -11.13
N ARG A 536 8.07 9.50 -11.75
CA ARG A 536 8.86 10.55 -12.43
C ARG A 536 8.32 10.95 -13.81
N LEU A 537 7.49 10.11 -14.44
CA LEU A 537 6.81 10.41 -15.71
C LEU A 537 5.52 11.18 -15.50
N MET A 538 4.91 11.06 -14.32
CA MET A 538 3.59 11.61 -14.04
C MET A 538 3.65 13.08 -13.63
N PRO A 539 2.58 13.86 -13.89
CA PRO A 539 2.49 15.22 -13.40
C PRO A 539 2.37 15.19 -11.89
N HIS A 540 2.74 16.30 -11.24
CA HIS A 540 2.51 16.44 -9.81
C HIS A 540 1.02 16.27 -9.48
N ALA A 541 0.74 15.62 -8.36
CA ALA A 541 -0.61 15.36 -7.89
C ALA A 541 -0.96 16.25 -6.70
N LEU A 542 -2.17 16.81 -6.72
CA LEU A 542 -2.78 17.59 -5.65
C LEU A 542 -3.96 16.79 -5.10
N VAL A 543 -3.73 16.08 -3.99
CA VAL A 543 -4.73 15.27 -3.30
C VAL A 543 -5.23 16.04 -2.09
N ASN A 544 -6.43 16.60 -2.17
CA ASN A 544 -7.03 17.40 -1.10
C ASN A 544 -8.28 16.73 -0.54
N MET A 545 -8.20 16.30 0.71
CA MET A 545 -9.30 15.72 1.48
C MET A 545 -9.65 16.67 2.63
N THR A 546 -10.80 17.33 2.54
CA THR A 546 -11.22 18.35 3.50
C THR A 546 -12.64 18.09 3.98
N ASN A 547 -12.90 18.26 5.28
CA ASN A 547 -14.21 18.00 5.88
C ASN A 547 -14.68 16.56 5.59
N VAL A 548 -13.78 15.58 5.75
CA VAL A 548 -14.12 14.16 5.55
C VAL A 548 -14.49 13.55 6.90
N THR A 549 -15.64 12.89 6.96
CA THR A 549 -16.08 12.15 8.14
C THR A 549 -16.07 10.66 7.82
N SER A 550 -15.31 9.88 8.59
CA SER A 550 -15.28 8.43 8.47
C SER A 550 -15.88 7.77 9.70
N VAL A 551 -16.85 6.89 9.51
CA VAL A 551 -17.46 6.04 10.54
C VAL A 551 -17.32 4.60 10.08
N GLU A 552 -16.29 3.93 10.61
CA GLU A 552 -15.87 2.58 10.18
C GLU A 552 -15.35 2.51 8.74
N GLY A 553 -15.06 3.66 8.10
CA GLY A 553 -14.44 3.72 6.79
C GLY A 553 -12.91 3.85 6.87
N THR A 554 -12.24 3.48 5.79
CA THR A 554 -10.77 3.52 5.71
C THR A 554 -10.30 4.28 4.47
N ILE A 555 -9.37 5.21 4.67
CA ILE A 555 -8.62 5.85 3.58
C ILE A 555 -7.29 5.13 3.43
N VAL A 556 -6.95 4.70 2.22
CA VAL A 556 -5.71 4.00 1.90
C VAL A 556 -4.92 4.82 0.89
N LEU A 557 -3.68 5.17 1.22
CA LEU A 557 -2.71 5.69 0.26
C LEU A 557 -1.72 4.58 -0.06
N HIS A 558 -1.50 4.31 -1.35
CA HIS A 558 -0.64 3.22 -1.78
C HIS A 558 0.41 3.68 -2.80
N GLY A 559 1.64 3.21 -2.67
CA GLY A 559 2.70 3.43 -3.66
C GLY A 559 3.33 4.84 -3.66
N ALA A 560 4.11 5.14 -4.70
CA ALA A 560 4.85 6.39 -4.82
C ALA A 560 3.95 7.52 -5.34
N MET A 561 4.05 8.69 -4.70
CA MET A 561 3.45 9.92 -5.22
C MET A 561 4.33 10.50 -6.33
N PRO A 562 3.75 11.12 -7.37
CA PRO A 562 4.52 11.85 -8.37
C PRO A 562 5.39 12.93 -7.73
N LEU A 563 6.46 13.34 -8.42
CA LEU A 563 7.34 14.37 -7.89
C LEU A 563 6.60 15.70 -7.69
N HIS A 564 6.99 16.45 -6.67
CA HIS A 564 6.43 17.77 -6.36
C HIS A 564 4.93 17.77 -6.01
N SER A 565 4.40 16.62 -5.60
CA SER A 565 2.99 16.46 -5.22
C SER A 565 2.66 17.05 -3.85
N SER A 566 1.37 17.18 -3.57
CA SER A 566 0.81 17.55 -2.28
C SER A 566 -0.35 16.65 -1.91
N VAL A 567 -0.38 16.17 -0.66
CA VAL A 567 -1.46 15.39 -0.07
C VAL A 567 -1.88 16.09 1.22
N LEU A 568 -3.10 16.62 1.24
CA LEU A 568 -3.69 17.33 2.36
C LEU A 568 -4.89 16.55 2.90
N LEU A 569 -4.89 16.30 4.20
CA LEU A 569 -6.04 15.81 4.95
C LEU A 569 -6.35 16.79 6.08
N ALA A 570 -7.42 17.58 5.92
CA ALA A 570 -7.73 18.67 6.84
C ALA A 570 -9.17 18.67 7.34
N ASN A 571 -9.38 19.21 8.54
CA ASN A 571 -10.71 19.44 9.13
C ASN A 571 -11.58 18.16 9.15
N SER A 572 -10.96 17.01 9.37
CA SER A 572 -11.59 15.70 9.16
C SER A 572 -11.70 14.91 10.45
N THR A 573 -12.75 14.10 10.57
CA THR A 573 -13.03 13.25 11.73
C THR A 573 -13.05 11.80 11.29
N LEU A 574 -12.02 11.04 11.64
CA LEU A 574 -11.83 9.68 11.14
C LEU A 574 -11.96 8.67 12.27
N ARG A 575 -13.01 7.86 12.25
CA ARG A 575 -13.27 6.81 13.25
C ARG A 575 -13.25 5.44 12.61
N ALA A 576 -12.55 4.50 13.24
CA ALA A 576 -12.58 3.09 12.90
C ALA A 576 -12.41 2.20 14.13
N THR A 577 -12.98 1.01 14.09
CA THR A 577 -12.86 -0.01 15.11
C THR A 577 -12.41 -1.33 14.50
N VAL A 578 -11.79 -2.22 15.29
CA VAL A 578 -11.32 -3.54 14.83
C VAL A 578 -12.46 -4.38 14.24
N GLY A 579 -13.69 -4.21 14.74
CA GLY A 579 -14.87 -4.91 14.25
C GLY A 579 -15.50 -4.28 12.99
N GLY A 580 -15.44 -2.95 12.86
CA GLY A 580 -16.09 -2.22 11.77
C GLY A 580 -15.23 -2.03 10.52
N SER A 581 -13.93 -1.77 10.68
CA SER A 581 -13.01 -1.62 9.54
C SER A 581 -12.95 -2.90 8.70
N GLN A 582 -13.04 -2.75 7.38
CA GLN A 582 -12.94 -3.86 6.42
C GLN A 582 -11.57 -3.94 5.74
N TYR A 583 -10.59 -3.15 6.21
CA TYR A 583 -9.24 -3.21 5.66
C TYR A 583 -8.56 -4.52 6.08
N VAL A 584 -8.07 -5.27 5.10
CA VAL A 584 -7.33 -6.51 5.30
C VAL A 584 -5.89 -6.30 4.80
N PRO A 585 -4.87 -6.57 5.64
CA PRO A 585 -3.48 -6.55 5.21
C PRO A 585 -3.23 -7.47 4.01
N THR A 586 -2.52 -6.97 3.01
CA THR A 586 -2.12 -7.71 1.80
C THR A 586 -0.76 -8.39 1.92
N THR A 587 -0.02 -8.10 2.99
CA THR A 587 1.30 -8.67 3.27
C THR A 587 1.17 -10.17 3.53
N PRO A 588 1.96 -11.01 2.83
CA PRO A 588 1.93 -12.45 3.03
C PRO A 588 2.09 -12.84 4.51
N GLY A 589 1.28 -13.80 4.97
CA GLY A 589 1.29 -14.30 6.35
C GLY A 589 0.46 -13.48 7.34
N HIS A 590 -0.04 -12.29 6.96
CA HIS A 590 -0.74 -11.38 7.87
C HIS A 590 -2.21 -11.13 7.54
N ALA A 591 -2.76 -11.85 6.54
CA ALA A 591 -4.14 -11.69 6.09
C ALA A 591 -5.21 -12.00 7.17
N GLY A 592 -4.84 -12.71 8.24
CA GLY A 592 -5.74 -13.02 9.37
C GLY A 592 -5.84 -11.92 10.43
N PHE A 593 -4.97 -10.91 10.40
CA PHE A 593 -4.97 -9.85 11.40
C PHE A 593 -5.95 -8.73 11.02
N ARG A 594 -6.72 -8.27 12.00
CA ARG A 594 -7.62 -7.12 11.86
C ARG A 594 -7.14 -5.96 12.71
N TYR A 595 -7.15 -4.78 12.10
CA TYR A 595 -6.81 -3.51 12.72
C TYR A 595 -7.96 -2.53 12.49
N GLY A 596 -8.31 -1.75 13.50
CA GLY A 596 -9.36 -0.73 13.39
C GLY A 596 -8.86 0.55 12.72
N SER A 597 -8.33 0.45 11.50
CA SER A 597 -7.57 1.54 10.89
C SER A 597 -8.43 2.49 10.07
N ALA A 598 -8.29 3.78 10.36
CA ALA A 598 -8.99 4.84 9.66
C ALA A 598 -8.16 5.40 8.49
N LEU A 599 -6.83 5.42 8.65
CA LEU A 599 -5.86 5.76 7.60
C LEU A 599 -4.85 4.63 7.44
N VAL A 600 -4.58 4.24 6.20
CA VAL A 600 -3.59 3.23 5.85
C VAL A 600 -2.57 3.85 4.89
N LEU A 601 -1.29 3.68 5.22
CA LEU A 601 -0.15 4.07 4.40
C LEU A 601 0.57 2.80 3.94
N ASP A 602 0.36 2.44 2.68
CA ASP A 602 0.77 1.15 2.16
C ASP A 602 1.89 1.30 1.13
N GLY A 603 3.14 1.19 1.59
CA GLY A 603 4.32 1.35 0.72
C GLY A 603 4.42 2.76 0.16
N VAL A 604 4.00 3.75 0.95
CA VAL A 604 3.95 5.15 0.54
C VAL A 604 5.36 5.69 0.42
N ARG A 605 5.68 6.25 -0.75
CA ARG A 605 6.93 6.97 -1.00
C ARG A 605 6.62 8.41 -1.39
N LEU A 606 7.10 9.33 -0.58
CA LEU A 606 7.02 10.76 -0.84
C LEU A 606 8.32 11.18 -1.55
N LEU A 607 8.18 11.73 -2.75
CA LEU A 607 9.28 12.15 -3.62
C LEU A 607 9.13 13.64 -3.88
N SER A 608 9.88 14.49 -3.17
CA SER A 608 9.66 15.94 -3.13
C SER A 608 8.19 16.31 -2.89
N THR A 609 7.50 15.52 -2.07
CA THR A 609 6.06 15.58 -1.85
C THR A 609 5.76 16.09 -0.45
N ARG A 610 4.68 16.89 -0.33
CA ARG A 610 4.18 17.38 0.96
C ARG A 610 2.96 16.56 1.38
N PHE A 611 3.08 15.80 2.46
CA PHE A 611 1.94 15.17 3.13
C PHE A 611 1.63 15.95 4.40
N VAL A 612 0.41 16.49 4.50
CA VAL A 612 -0.02 17.31 5.63
C VAL A 612 -1.36 16.81 6.13
N MET A 613 -1.39 16.37 7.38
CA MET A 613 -2.60 16.14 8.13
C MET A 613 -2.76 17.25 9.16
N THR A 614 -3.87 17.98 9.14
CA THR A 614 -4.08 19.11 10.05
C THR A 614 -5.51 19.28 10.54
N ARG A 615 -5.71 19.83 11.73
CA ARG A 615 -7.04 20.14 12.31
C ARG A 615 -8.00 18.95 12.26
N SER A 616 -7.50 17.75 12.52
CA SER A 616 -8.23 16.51 12.30
C SER A 616 -8.19 15.61 13.53
N THR A 617 -9.24 14.81 13.71
CA THR A 617 -9.35 13.86 14.82
C THR A 617 -9.35 12.43 14.30
N LEU A 618 -8.62 11.55 14.98
CA LEU A 618 -8.61 10.12 14.68
C LEU A 618 -9.01 9.33 15.93
N LEU A 619 -9.98 8.44 15.76
CA LEU A 619 -10.56 7.63 16.82
C LEU A 619 -10.45 6.16 16.44
N CYS A 620 -9.80 5.39 17.30
CA CYS A 620 -9.51 3.97 17.05
C CYS A 620 -9.92 3.12 18.25
N GLY A 621 -10.94 2.25 18.08
CA GLY A 621 -11.42 1.32 19.11
C GLY A 621 -11.08 -0.15 18.86
N GLY A 622 -10.79 -0.91 19.92
CA GLY A 622 -10.50 -2.34 19.91
C GLY A 622 -9.09 -2.69 20.39
N GLY A 623 -8.89 -3.89 20.95
CA GLY A 623 -7.62 -4.29 21.57
C GLY A 623 -6.40 -4.30 20.62
N SER A 624 -6.62 -4.48 19.31
CA SER A 624 -5.57 -4.44 18.27
C SER A 624 -5.61 -3.15 17.43
N CYS A 625 -6.22 -2.07 17.91
CA CYS A 625 -6.46 -0.89 17.10
C CYS A 625 -5.18 -0.12 16.74
N ALA A 626 -5.06 0.29 15.47
CA ALA A 626 -4.04 1.20 14.98
C ALA A 626 -4.70 2.30 14.13
N ALA A 627 -4.72 3.54 14.62
CA ALA A 627 -5.45 4.62 13.96
C ALA A 627 -4.91 4.88 12.54
N ILE A 628 -3.59 4.90 12.44
CA ILE A 628 -2.81 4.91 11.22
C ILE A 628 -2.06 3.58 11.11
N PHE A 629 -2.24 2.86 10.01
CA PHE A 629 -1.57 1.58 9.78
C PHE A 629 -0.58 1.68 8.63
N VAL A 630 0.64 1.18 8.83
CA VAL A 630 1.71 1.22 7.83
C VAL A 630 2.06 -0.21 7.41
N GLU A 631 1.80 -0.58 6.16
CA GLU A 631 1.94 -1.98 5.73
C GLU A 631 3.34 -2.27 5.15
N ARG A 632 3.72 -1.60 4.05
CA ARG A 632 4.99 -1.81 3.32
C ARG A 632 6.00 -0.67 3.48
N GLY A 633 6.02 -0.08 4.68
CA GLY A 633 6.93 1.01 5.04
C GLY A 633 6.44 2.38 4.59
N LEU A 634 7.08 3.40 5.16
CA LEU A 634 6.87 4.81 4.85
C LEU A 634 8.24 5.45 4.57
N ASP A 635 8.42 5.94 3.35
CA ASP A 635 9.66 6.59 2.90
C ASP A 635 9.39 8.06 2.55
N VAL A 636 10.05 8.97 3.26
CA VAL A 636 9.97 10.41 3.08
C VAL A 636 11.30 10.88 2.51
N ASN A 637 11.37 11.12 1.20
CA ASN A 637 12.63 11.33 0.47
C ASN A 637 12.60 12.56 -0.46
N LEU A 638 13.77 13.02 -0.90
CA LEU A 638 13.96 14.12 -1.86
C LEU A 638 13.34 15.44 -1.38
N SER A 639 13.71 15.91 -0.19
CA SER A 639 13.16 17.12 0.44
C SER A 639 11.64 17.07 0.59
N SER A 640 11.11 15.88 0.90
CA SER A 640 9.71 15.67 1.22
C SER A 640 9.38 16.07 2.66
N VAL A 641 8.09 16.20 2.91
CA VAL A 641 7.55 16.68 4.16
C VAL A 641 6.39 15.78 4.57
N PHE A 642 6.42 15.26 5.80
CA PHE A 642 5.29 14.56 6.43
C PHE A 642 4.94 15.28 7.73
N TYR A 643 3.81 15.98 7.77
CA TYR A 643 3.38 16.79 8.92
C TYR A 643 2.05 16.29 9.48
N MET A 644 2.00 16.13 10.79
CA MET A 644 0.76 16.04 11.57
C MET A 644 0.70 17.24 12.51
N ASP A 645 -0.19 18.17 12.25
CA ASP A 645 -0.29 19.44 12.98
C ASP A 645 -1.71 19.63 13.55
N ASN A 646 -1.83 20.03 14.81
CA ASN A 646 -3.15 20.27 15.41
C ASN A 646 -4.11 19.07 15.25
N CYS A 647 -3.56 17.87 15.44
CA CYS A 647 -4.28 16.61 15.33
C CYS A 647 -4.49 16.01 16.72
N ALA A 648 -5.72 15.58 16.99
CA ALA A 648 -6.04 14.83 18.20
C ALA A 648 -6.22 13.35 17.83
N VAL A 649 -5.32 12.49 18.31
CA VAL A 649 -5.38 11.05 18.02
C VAL A 649 -5.66 10.28 19.29
N ARG A 650 -6.72 9.49 19.27
CA ARG A 650 -7.09 8.61 20.36
C ARG A 650 -7.22 7.20 19.85
N SER A 651 -6.40 6.32 20.39
CA SER A 651 -6.43 4.91 20.03
C SER A 651 -6.34 4.05 21.27
N GLN A 652 -7.04 2.92 21.30
CA GLN A 652 -6.94 2.01 22.43
C GLN A 652 -5.55 1.35 22.55
N ALA A 653 -4.85 1.12 21.43
CA ALA A 653 -3.55 0.43 21.42
C ALA A 653 -2.44 1.23 20.73
N HIS A 654 -2.57 1.54 19.43
CA HIS A 654 -1.52 2.20 18.65
C HIS A 654 -2.05 3.43 17.90
N VAL A 655 -1.26 4.51 17.87
CA VAL A 655 -1.52 5.66 17.00
C VAL A 655 -1.10 5.32 15.58
N MET A 656 0.16 4.95 15.39
CA MET A 656 0.74 4.53 14.12
C MET A 656 1.43 3.18 14.30
N TYR A 657 0.95 2.15 13.61
CA TYR A 657 1.53 0.80 13.71
C TYR A 657 2.02 0.32 12.36
N ALA A 658 3.31 0.02 12.26
CA ALA A 658 3.91 -0.56 11.07
C ALA A 658 4.07 -2.07 11.18
N LEU A 659 3.57 -2.78 10.19
CA LEU A 659 3.60 -4.24 10.13
C LEU A 659 4.99 -4.73 9.72
N ALA A 660 5.89 -4.86 10.70
CA ALA A 660 7.29 -5.27 10.50
C ALA A 660 8.03 -4.43 9.42
N SER A 661 7.62 -3.17 9.29
CA SER A 661 8.05 -2.25 8.25
C SER A 661 8.74 -1.02 8.83
N ASP A 662 9.51 -0.35 7.98
CA ASP A 662 10.43 0.71 8.39
C ASP A 662 9.84 2.10 8.11
N LEU A 663 10.26 3.07 8.94
CA LEU A 663 10.15 4.49 8.66
C LEU A 663 11.52 4.99 8.19
N ARG A 664 11.56 5.62 7.02
CA ARG A 664 12.77 6.28 6.50
C ARG A 664 12.50 7.73 6.18
N VAL A 665 13.35 8.62 6.69
CA VAL A 665 13.35 10.05 6.40
C VAL A 665 14.72 10.39 5.84
N SER A 666 14.78 10.73 4.55
CA SER A 666 16.03 10.79 3.78
C SER A 666 16.07 11.96 2.79
N GLY A 667 17.26 12.28 2.29
CA GLY A 667 17.43 13.29 1.23
C GLY A 667 16.99 14.70 1.62
N GLY A 668 17.33 15.16 2.83
CA GLY A 668 16.95 16.48 3.32
C GLY A 668 15.45 16.63 3.60
N SER A 669 14.78 15.56 4.01
CA SER A 669 13.34 15.54 4.27
C SER A 669 13.00 15.78 5.74
N VAL A 670 11.72 16.04 6.02
CA VAL A 670 11.22 16.31 7.37
C VAL A 670 10.01 15.44 7.70
N PHE A 671 10.05 14.79 8.86
CA PHE A 671 8.90 14.19 9.51
C PHE A 671 8.60 14.95 10.81
N SER A 672 7.41 15.55 10.91
CA SER A 672 7.04 16.45 12.01
C SER A 672 5.69 16.07 12.62
N ILE A 673 5.66 15.94 13.94
CA ILE A 673 4.42 15.89 14.73
C ILE A 673 4.42 17.13 15.61
N GLN A 674 3.38 17.95 15.51
CA GLN A 674 3.34 19.22 16.24
C GLN A 674 1.93 19.63 16.67
N ASN A 675 1.85 20.41 17.75
CA ASN A 675 0.60 20.98 18.27
C ASN A 675 -0.51 19.94 18.49
N GLY A 676 -0.15 18.68 18.76
CA GLY A 676 -1.07 17.55 18.82
C GLY A 676 -1.35 17.07 20.23
N SER A 677 -2.44 16.32 20.38
CA SER A 677 -2.77 15.61 21.63
C SER A 677 -3.03 14.15 21.32
N TRP A 678 -2.17 13.27 21.82
CA TRP A 678 -2.21 11.83 21.53
C TRP A 678 -2.50 11.03 22.80
N SER A 679 -3.44 10.09 22.70
CA SER A 679 -3.81 9.17 23.77
C SER A 679 -3.79 7.74 23.27
N ALA A 680 -2.95 6.91 23.90
CA ALA A 680 -2.86 5.47 23.64
C ALA A 680 -2.64 4.72 24.98
N PRO A 681 -3.72 4.41 25.71
CA PRO A 681 -3.65 4.06 27.12
C PRO A 681 -3.25 2.60 27.39
N SER A 682 -3.05 1.78 26.36
CA SER A 682 -2.70 0.37 26.52
C SER A 682 -1.48 0.17 27.43
N THR A 683 -1.68 -0.50 28.55
CA THR A 683 -0.64 -0.86 29.52
C THR A 683 -0.02 -2.23 29.25
N GLU A 684 -0.38 -2.88 28.14
CA GLU A 684 0.30 -4.09 27.70
C GLU A 684 1.75 -3.78 27.30
N TYR A 685 2.65 -4.66 27.74
CA TYR A 685 4.06 -4.57 27.41
C TYR A 685 4.27 -4.57 25.89
N GLY A 686 5.05 -3.60 25.39
CA GLY A 686 5.38 -3.50 23.97
C GLY A 686 4.33 -2.80 23.10
N LYS A 687 3.30 -2.18 23.68
CA LYS A 687 2.30 -1.39 22.96
C LYS A 687 2.62 0.12 23.00
N GLY A 688 3.34 0.61 21.99
CA GLY A 688 3.67 2.03 21.84
C GLY A 688 2.71 2.79 20.92
N ALA A 689 2.76 4.13 20.97
CA ALA A 689 1.97 4.99 20.08
C ALA A 689 2.40 4.82 18.62
N CYS A 690 3.70 4.96 18.33
CA CYS A 690 4.31 4.73 17.03
C CYS A 690 5.20 3.48 17.09
N VAL A 691 4.91 2.45 16.29
CA VAL A 691 5.68 1.19 16.27
C VAL A 691 6.21 0.91 14.88
N PHE A 692 7.52 0.82 14.74
CA PHE A 692 8.21 0.47 13.49
C PHE A 692 9.21 -0.66 13.71
N LYS A 693 9.61 -1.35 12.64
CA LYS A 693 10.73 -2.28 12.71
C LYS A 693 12.04 -1.50 12.83
N ASN A 694 12.36 -0.64 11.87
CA ASN A 694 13.49 0.27 11.95
C ASN A 694 13.05 1.71 11.68
N VAL A 695 13.70 2.66 12.35
CA VAL A 695 13.57 4.10 12.07
C VAL A 695 14.93 4.62 11.62
N VAL A 696 14.97 5.19 10.42
CA VAL A 696 16.20 5.73 9.82
C VAL A 696 15.97 7.19 9.43
N VAL A 697 16.81 8.07 9.97
CA VAL A 697 16.89 9.48 9.59
C VAL A 697 18.28 9.73 9.03
N ASP A 698 18.37 9.97 7.72
CA ASP A 698 19.65 10.06 7.02
C ASP A 698 19.75 11.27 6.06
N SER A 699 20.96 11.50 5.53
CA SER A 699 21.22 12.48 4.47
C SER A 699 20.69 13.89 4.78
N GLY A 700 21.02 14.40 5.97
CA GLY A 700 20.67 15.75 6.40
C GLY A 700 19.17 15.97 6.62
N SER A 701 18.46 14.94 7.10
CA SER A 701 17.01 14.97 7.32
C SER A 701 16.66 15.21 8.80
N VAL A 702 15.39 15.53 9.07
CA VAL A 702 14.91 15.86 10.42
C VAL A 702 13.69 15.03 10.82
N LEU A 703 13.73 14.47 12.03
CA LEU A 703 12.57 13.89 12.70
C LEU A 703 12.27 14.71 13.96
N GLN A 704 11.12 15.38 14.00
CA GLN A 704 10.78 16.29 15.08
C GLN A 704 9.41 16.03 15.71
N ILE A 705 9.37 16.18 17.03
CA ILE A 705 8.15 16.11 17.85
C ILE A 705 8.10 17.39 18.68
N MET A 706 7.07 18.22 18.47
CA MET A 706 7.04 19.59 19.00
C MET A 706 5.69 19.95 19.64
N SER A 707 5.71 20.76 20.71
CA SER A 707 4.51 21.42 21.24
C SER A 707 3.29 20.51 21.41
N SER A 708 3.50 19.26 21.83
CA SER A 708 2.47 18.22 21.84
C SER A 708 2.36 17.54 23.20
N THR A 709 1.17 17.02 23.50
CA THR A 709 0.89 16.27 24.73
C THR A 709 0.64 14.81 24.42
N PHE A 710 1.31 13.92 25.13
CA PHE A 710 1.23 12.47 24.94
C PHE A 710 0.80 11.78 26.23
N ARG A 711 -0.38 11.15 26.24
CA ARG A 711 -0.91 10.33 27.34
C ARG A 711 -0.91 8.86 26.94
N LEU A 712 0.17 8.17 27.25
CA LEU A 712 0.46 6.84 26.72
C LEU A 712 0.67 5.82 27.85
N GLY A 713 0.46 4.55 27.53
CA GLY A 713 0.87 3.45 28.38
C GLY A 713 2.38 3.26 28.33
N PHE A 714 2.87 2.52 27.34
CA PHE A 714 4.25 2.02 27.33
C PHE A 714 5.28 2.97 26.71
N ALA A 715 5.12 3.35 25.43
CA ALA A 715 6.10 4.16 24.72
C ALA A 715 5.51 5.12 23.68
N MET A 716 6.16 6.26 23.40
CA MET A 716 5.79 7.14 22.27
C MET A 716 6.28 6.58 20.93
N LEU A 717 7.58 6.36 20.78
CA LEU A 717 8.19 5.73 19.61
C LEU A 717 8.82 4.40 20.00
N MET A 718 8.51 3.35 19.25
CA MET A 718 9.10 2.02 19.38
C MET A 718 9.75 1.60 18.08
N ALA A 719 10.99 1.10 18.18
CA ALA A 719 11.70 0.50 17.07
C ALA A 719 12.59 -0.66 17.52
N THR A 720 12.94 -1.55 16.59
CA THR A 720 14.03 -2.51 16.81
C THR A 720 15.37 -1.78 16.78
N THR A 721 15.54 -0.87 15.81
CA THR A 721 16.71 0.00 15.69
C THR A 721 16.30 1.44 15.34
N LEU A 722 17.07 2.40 15.85
CA LEU A 722 16.97 3.83 15.53
C LEU A 722 18.34 4.32 15.05
N THR A 723 18.43 4.72 13.78
CA THR A 723 19.67 5.23 13.19
C THR A 723 19.48 6.66 12.73
N VAL A 724 20.35 7.56 13.20
CA VAL A 724 20.41 8.97 12.79
C VAL A 724 21.82 9.25 12.26
N THR A 725 21.94 9.54 10.97
CA THR A 725 23.25 9.58 10.27
C THR A 725 23.29 10.67 9.21
N GLY A 726 24.47 10.95 8.64
CA GLY A 726 24.63 11.93 7.57
C GLY A 726 24.28 13.37 7.98
N GLY A 727 24.64 13.78 9.19
CA GLY A 727 24.32 15.12 9.72
C GLY A 727 22.82 15.37 9.92
N SER A 728 22.06 14.33 10.28
CA SER A 728 20.62 14.41 10.50
C SER A 728 20.28 14.80 11.95
N TRP A 729 19.02 15.17 12.19
CA TRP A 729 18.60 15.72 13.48
C TRP A 729 17.33 15.06 14.01
N LEU A 730 17.39 14.60 15.27
CA LEU A 730 16.24 14.13 16.04
C LEU A 730 15.94 15.15 17.13
N VAL A 731 14.72 15.68 17.20
CA VAL A 731 14.37 16.72 18.18
C VAL A 731 13.03 16.46 18.87
N HIS A 732 13.04 16.63 20.19
CA HIS A 732 11.86 16.66 21.04
C HIS A 732 11.85 18.02 21.75
N LEU A 733 10.92 18.89 21.38
CA LEU A 733 10.87 20.28 21.85
C LEU A 733 9.49 20.64 22.42
N ASN A 734 9.44 21.19 23.63
CA ASN A 734 8.21 21.73 24.22
C ASN A 734 7.05 20.71 24.34
N ASN A 735 7.34 19.46 24.67
CA ASN A 735 6.32 18.42 24.81
C ASN A 735 6.02 18.06 26.25
N GLU A 736 4.82 17.54 26.49
CA GLU A 736 4.46 16.88 27.74
C GLU A 736 4.27 15.38 27.51
N PHE A 737 5.18 14.58 28.06
CA PHE A 737 5.18 13.12 27.94
C PHE A 737 4.67 12.48 29.24
N ARG A 738 3.48 11.89 29.20
CA ARG A 738 2.97 10.96 30.21
C ARG A 738 3.08 9.53 29.67
N THR A 739 4.23 8.90 29.87
CA THR A 739 4.57 7.58 29.32
C THR A 739 5.72 6.95 30.12
N ALA A 740 5.89 5.63 30.06
CA ALA A 740 7.07 5.00 30.66
C ALA A 740 8.35 5.31 29.87
N TYR A 741 8.28 5.24 28.54
CA TYR A 741 9.39 5.56 27.63
C TYR A 741 8.96 6.56 26.56
N VAL A 742 9.81 7.53 26.20
CA VAL A 742 9.58 8.34 24.98
C VAL A 742 10.07 7.58 23.75
N VAL A 743 11.30 7.07 23.78
CA VAL A 743 11.91 6.29 22.71
C VAL A 743 12.35 4.92 23.23
N TYR A 744 11.58 3.89 22.92
CA TYR A 744 11.94 2.51 23.26
C TYR A 744 12.60 1.83 22.06
N VAL A 745 13.87 1.46 22.22
CA VAL A 745 14.61 0.65 21.24
C VAL A 745 14.86 -0.74 21.81
N ALA A 746 14.43 -1.77 21.07
CA ALA A 746 14.47 -3.15 21.54
C ALA A 746 15.89 -3.75 21.50
N ALA A 747 16.68 -3.45 20.46
CA ALA A 747 18.05 -3.93 20.38
C ALA A 747 18.97 -3.10 21.28
N TYR A 748 19.76 -3.77 22.13
CA TYR A 748 20.66 -3.11 23.10
C TYR A 748 21.68 -2.18 22.44
N TYR A 749 22.17 -2.55 21.24
CA TYR A 749 23.05 -1.73 20.40
C TYR A 749 22.32 -1.09 19.21
N GLY A 750 20.99 -0.94 19.30
CA GLY A 750 20.11 -0.54 18.20
C GLY A 750 20.03 0.96 17.95
N MET A 751 20.56 1.78 18.85
CA MET A 751 20.58 3.25 18.76
C MET A 751 21.94 3.71 18.23
N ALA A 752 21.99 4.24 17.01
CA ALA A 752 23.22 4.66 16.35
C ALA A 752 23.13 6.11 15.85
N PHE A 753 24.03 6.96 16.34
CA PHE A 753 24.20 8.34 15.89
C PHE A 753 25.58 8.49 15.25
N ARG A 754 25.62 8.88 13.98
CA ARG A 754 26.83 8.93 13.14
C ARG A 754 26.96 10.27 12.42
N ASP A 755 28.14 10.54 11.87
CA ASP A 755 28.42 11.67 10.97
C ASP A 755 27.96 13.03 11.52
N GLN A 756 28.28 13.32 12.79
CA GLN A 756 27.88 14.55 13.48
C GLN A 756 26.36 14.77 13.57
N SER A 757 25.56 13.68 13.55
CA SER A 757 24.12 13.77 13.77
C SER A 757 23.77 14.06 15.23
N VAL A 758 22.70 14.82 15.44
CA VAL A 758 22.36 15.42 16.74
C VAL A 758 21.01 14.92 17.26
N TRP A 759 20.92 14.76 18.58
CA TRP A 759 19.66 14.57 19.30
C TRP A 759 19.43 15.71 20.29
N SER A 760 18.36 16.49 20.11
CA SER A 760 18.00 17.59 20.99
C SER A 760 16.76 17.25 21.82
N ILE A 761 16.84 17.46 23.14
CA ILE A 761 15.77 17.26 24.11
C ILE A 761 15.58 18.59 24.86
N LEU A 762 14.55 19.35 24.50
CA LEU A 762 14.40 20.75 24.87
C LEU A 762 13.02 21.03 25.47
N ASP A 763 12.97 21.68 26.64
CA ASP A 763 11.74 22.21 27.25
C ASP A 763 10.62 21.17 27.41
N ASN A 764 10.95 19.90 27.63
CA ASN A 764 9.94 18.84 27.79
C ASN A 764 9.63 18.57 29.26
N ASN A 765 8.38 18.21 29.53
CA ASN A 765 7.92 17.74 30.83
C ASN A 765 7.63 16.23 30.78
N PHE A 766 8.30 15.45 31.63
CA PHE A 766 8.20 14.00 31.71
C PHE A 766 7.46 13.60 33.00
N MET A 767 6.32 12.94 32.84
CA MET A 767 5.42 12.55 33.91
C MET A 767 5.06 11.06 33.80
N TYR A 768 4.55 10.49 34.88
CA TYR A 768 4.12 9.09 34.91
C TYR A 768 3.03 8.83 33.86
N GLY A 769 3.25 7.79 33.07
CA GLY A 769 2.25 7.26 32.14
C GLY A 769 1.33 6.24 32.81
N LEU A 770 0.46 5.64 32.00
CA LEU A 770 -0.52 4.65 32.49
C LEU A 770 0.10 3.27 32.77
N TYR A 771 1.22 2.94 32.12
CA TYR A 771 1.91 1.65 32.28
C TYR A 771 2.59 1.49 33.64
N SER A 772 3.23 2.56 34.12
CA SER A 772 4.04 2.52 35.33
C SER A 772 3.98 3.84 36.08
N SER A 773 3.73 3.75 37.38
CA SER A 773 3.80 4.85 38.33
C SER A 773 5.21 5.07 38.89
N THR A 774 6.22 4.38 38.35
CA THR A 774 7.62 4.45 38.84
C THR A 774 8.62 4.71 37.72
N ILE A 775 8.29 4.31 36.49
CA ILE A 775 9.17 4.45 35.33
C ILE A 775 8.74 5.68 34.55
N VAL A 776 9.66 6.62 34.41
CA VAL A 776 9.60 7.78 33.51
C VAL A 776 11.00 7.92 32.94
N SER A 777 11.14 7.70 31.63
CA SER A 777 12.45 7.70 30.98
C SER A 777 12.35 8.22 29.55
N MET A 778 13.40 8.89 29.10
CA MET A 778 13.51 9.26 27.68
C MET A 778 13.65 8.00 26.82
N THR A 779 14.36 6.99 27.32
CA THR A 779 14.68 5.81 26.53
C THR A 779 14.82 4.52 27.34
N SER A 780 14.70 3.37 26.66
CA SER A 780 15.00 2.04 27.19
C SER A 780 16.50 1.88 27.50
N ASN A 781 16.92 0.76 28.07
CA ASN A 781 18.35 0.51 28.26
C ASN A 781 19.04 0.23 26.92
N TRP A 782 20.06 1.03 26.59
CA TRP A 782 20.85 0.89 25.37
C TRP A 782 22.31 1.26 25.60
N SER A 783 23.17 0.86 24.67
CA SER A 783 24.53 1.36 24.55
C SER A 783 24.83 1.66 23.08
N PRO A 784 25.45 2.81 22.76
CA PRO A 784 25.87 3.09 21.40
C PRO A 784 26.85 2.03 20.91
N PRO A 785 26.80 1.63 19.62
CA PRO A 785 27.87 0.87 18.99
C PRO A 785 29.24 1.54 19.20
N SER A 786 30.31 0.75 19.32
CA SER A 786 31.64 1.25 19.71
C SER A 786 32.23 2.30 18.76
N ASP A 787 31.82 2.26 17.49
CA ASP A 787 32.16 3.20 16.40
C ASP A 787 31.39 4.52 16.46
N THR A 788 30.42 4.66 17.38
CA THR A 788 29.53 5.82 17.45
C THR A 788 29.76 6.67 18.70
N ARG A 789 29.52 7.98 18.55
CA ARG A 789 29.58 8.98 19.61
C ARG A 789 28.38 9.91 19.44
N PRO A 790 27.23 9.58 20.06
CA PRO A 790 26.04 10.42 19.97
C PRO A 790 26.29 11.82 20.51
N ILE A 791 25.82 12.84 19.79
CA ILE A 791 25.82 14.23 20.23
C ILE A 791 24.40 14.54 20.73
N ILE A 792 24.26 14.75 22.04
CA ILE A 792 22.95 14.93 22.69
C ILE A 792 22.94 16.23 23.47
N TYR A 793 21.92 17.06 23.26
CA TYR A 793 21.66 18.29 24.02
C TYR A 793 20.43 18.13 24.89
N GLY A 794 20.54 18.58 26.14
CA GLY A 794 19.45 18.63 27.09
C GLY A 794 19.28 20.05 27.63
N VAL A 795 18.12 20.67 27.42
CA VAL A 795 17.85 22.06 27.82
C VAL A 795 16.50 22.14 28.51
N CYS A 796 16.48 22.71 29.72
CA CYS A 796 15.26 23.03 30.49
C CYS A 796 14.18 21.93 30.57
N ASN A 797 14.57 20.67 30.70
CA ASN A 797 13.59 19.59 30.87
C ASN A 797 13.20 19.40 32.33
N GLU A 798 11.96 18.99 32.58
CA GLU A 798 11.46 18.61 33.89
C GLU A 798 11.04 17.14 33.90
N ALA A 799 11.39 16.40 34.96
CA ALA A 799 10.93 15.05 35.18
C ALA A 799 10.30 14.94 36.57
N ARG A 800 9.04 14.47 36.63
CA ARG A 800 8.29 14.27 37.88
C ARG A 800 8.17 15.59 38.69
N GLY A 801 7.98 16.71 37.99
CA GLY A 801 7.86 18.04 38.59
C GLY A 801 9.17 18.63 39.12
N SER A 802 10.32 18.08 38.75
CA SER A 802 11.65 18.60 39.12
C SER A 802 12.53 18.76 37.88
N THR A 803 13.35 19.82 37.84
CA THR A 803 14.28 20.06 36.73
C THR A 803 15.30 18.93 36.60
N VAL A 804 15.51 18.45 35.37
CA VAL A 804 16.46 17.38 35.05
C VAL A 804 17.88 17.94 35.06
N THR A 805 18.71 17.47 35.98
CA THR A 805 20.12 17.83 36.07
C THR A 805 21.04 16.68 35.69
N ASN A 806 20.59 15.43 35.82
CA ASN A 806 21.35 14.24 35.50
C ASN A 806 20.57 13.30 34.57
N TYR A 807 20.66 13.53 33.26
CA TYR A 807 19.96 12.76 32.23
C TYR A 807 20.22 11.25 32.29
N ARG A 808 21.36 10.81 32.84
CA ARG A 808 21.67 9.40 33.01
C ARG A 808 20.78 8.75 34.07
N VAL A 809 20.58 9.42 35.21
CA VAL A 809 19.78 8.89 36.32
C VAL A 809 18.30 9.22 36.14
N ASP A 810 18.00 10.45 35.73
CA ASP A 810 16.64 10.97 35.73
C ASP A 810 15.82 10.46 34.54
N LEU A 811 16.47 10.30 33.37
CA LEU A 811 15.84 9.97 32.08
C LEU A 811 16.45 8.75 31.37
N ASN A 812 17.35 8.02 32.03
CA ASN A 812 17.97 6.79 31.53
C ASN A 812 18.77 6.93 30.22
N ILE A 813 19.44 8.07 30.01
CA ILE A 813 20.32 8.26 28.85
C ILE A 813 21.74 7.76 29.21
N GLY A 814 22.11 6.59 28.70
CA GLY A 814 23.37 5.92 29.04
C GLY A 814 24.66 6.58 28.51
N THR A 815 24.54 7.66 27.74
CA THR A 815 25.65 8.39 27.11
C THR A 815 25.73 9.83 27.63
N PRO A 816 26.90 10.49 27.54
CA PRO A 816 27.03 11.90 27.94
C PRO A 816 26.03 12.80 27.21
N VAL A 817 25.41 13.71 27.94
CA VAL A 817 24.50 14.75 27.44
C VAL A 817 25.12 16.10 27.76
N THR A 818 25.16 17.00 26.77
CA THR A 818 25.53 18.39 26.98
C THR A 818 24.32 19.12 27.56
N VAL A 819 24.35 19.36 28.87
CA VAL A 819 23.28 20.04 29.61
C VAL A 819 23.50 21.55 29.52
N LEU A 820 22.49 22.29 29.05
CA LEU A 820 22.47 23.75 29.06
C LEU A 820 21.40 24.25 30.03
N ASP A 821 21.69 25.38 30.68
CA ASP A 821 20.73 26.05 31.56
C ASP A 821 19.52 26.58 30.77
N CYS A 822 18.37 26.69 31.43
CA CYS A 822 17.16 27.28 30.83
C CYS A 822 17.46 28.68 30.26
N GLY A 823 17.03 28.93 29.02
CA GLY A 823 17.27 30.19 28.31
C GLY A 823 18.63 30.30 27.61
N VAL A 824 19.55 29.35 27.81
CA VAL A 824 20.79 29.23 27.03
C VAL A 824 20.51 28.45 25.76
N CYS A 825 21.00 28.95 24.63
CA CYS A 825 20.81 28.34 23.32
C CYS A 825 22.15 28.28 22.56
N THR A 826 22.30 27.24 21.77
CA THR A 826 23.40 27.09 20.80
C THR A 826 22.82 26.63 19.48
N ILE A 827 23.48 26.96 18.37
CA ILE A 827 23.02 26.60 17.02
C ILE A 827 22.75 25.10 16.92
N ASP A 828 23.68 24.26 17.40
CA ASP A 828 23.55 22.80 17.30
C ASP A 828 22.44 22.21 18.17
N ALA A 829 22.03 22.91 19.24
CA ALA A 829 20.98 22.44 20.13
C ALA A 829 19.59 22.78 19.59
N VAL A 830 19.36 24.04 19.18
CA VAL A 830 18.01 24.56 18.90
C VAL A 830 17.71 24.72 17.40
N CYS A 831 18.71 24.64 16.53
CA CYS A 831 18.57 24.82 15.09
C CYS A 831 19.08 23.60 14.31
N PHE A 832 18.60 23.43 13.07
CA PHE A 832 19.21 22.49 12.16
C PHE A 832 20.52 23.08 11.59
N ALA A 833 21.63 22.79 12.28
CA ALA A 833 22.95 23.41 12.05
C ALA A 833 23.38 23.48 10.57
N ALA A 834 23.14 22.42 9.78
CA ALA A 834 23.52 22.38 8.37
C ALA A 834 22.84 23.44 7.49
N ARG A 835 21.75 24.04 7.97
CA ARG A 835 20.96 25.08 7.30
C ARG A 835 20.86 26.37 8.12
N THR A 836 21.67 26.53 9.15
CA THR A 836 21.71 27.72 10.01
C THR A 836 23.01 28.51 9.78
N SER A 837 22.90 29.82 9.63
CA SER A 837 24.05 30.72 9.42
C SER A 837 24.52 31.39 10.71
N ASN A 838 23.59 31.76 11.59
CA ASN A 838 23.86 32.37 12.88
C ASN A 838 22.64 32.21 13.82
N ILE A 839 22.78 32.63 15.07
CA ILE A 839 21.66 32.75 16.03
C ILE A 839 21.55 34.21 16.50
N SER A 840 20.33 34.71 16.64
CA SER A 840 20.05 36.06 17.12
C SER A 840 19.03 35.98 18.26
N GLY A 841 19.45 36.23 19.50
CA GLY A 841 18.53 36.18 20.65
C GLY A 841 17.85 34.82 20.84
N CYS A 842 18.55 33.72 20.53
CA CYS A 842 18.04 32.34 20.47
C CYS A 842 17.14 31.97 19.28
N GLU A 843 16.89 32.90 18.36
CA GLU A 843 16.22 32.60 17.09
C GLU A 843 17.24 32.21 16.02
N CYS A 844 16.93 31.17 15.24
CA CYS A 844 17.81 30.66 14.19
C CYS A 844 17.75 31.56 12.95
N VAL A 845 18.92 32.02 12.47
CA VAL A 845 19.02 32.76 11.21
C VAL A 845 19.39 31.78 10.10
N CYS A 846 18.43 31.45 9.24
CA CYS A 846 18.60 30.40 8.24
C CYS A 846 19.52 30.79 7.09
N ALA A 847 20.37 29.84 6.69
CA ALA A 847 21.10 29.90 5.43
C ALA A 847 20.18 29.57 4.25
N ALA A 848 20.67 29.74 3.02
CA ALA A 848 19.92 29.37 1.84
C ALA A 848 19.49 27.89 1.87
N GLY A 849 18.18 27.66 1.66
CA GLY A 849 17.57 26.33 1.73
C GLY A 849 17.22 25.83 3.13
N GLY A 850 17.32 26.67 4.16
CA GLY A 850 16.71 26.44 5.47
C GLY A 850 15.32 27.09 5.55
N TYR A 851 14.37 26.40 6.20
CA TYR A 851 12.96 26.83 6.26
C TYR A 851 12.40 26.81 7.68
N GLY A 852 11.53 27.77 7.98
CA GLY A 852 10.90 27.92 9.30
C GLY A 852 11.86 28.33 10.40
N ASP A 853 11.34 28.37 11.63
CA ASP A 853 12.06 28.95 12.78
C ASP A 853 13.29 28.15 13.21
N THR A 854 13.33 26.85 12.89
CA THR A 854 14.44 25.94 13.20
C THR A 854 15.32 25.62 11.99
N CYS A 855 15.13 26.32 10.86
CA CYS A 855 15.90 26.17 9.61
C CYS A 855 15.90 24.75 9.03
N LEU A 856 14.74 24.10 8.98
CA LEU A 856 14.57 22.75 8.46
C LEU A 856 15.01 22.62 6.99
N PRO A 857 15.45 21.43 6.54
CA PRO A 857 15.96 21.20 5.19
C PRO A 857 14.87 21.17 4.10
N ALA A 858 13.59 21.09 4.49
CA ALA A 858 12.45 21.10 3.58
C ALA A 858 11.42 22.16 4.00
N ALA A 859 10.68 22.70 3.03
CA ALA A 859 9.76 23.81 3.24
C ALA A 859 8.61 23.46 4.19
N VAL A 860 8.43 24.27 5.23
CA VAL A 860 7.29 24.15 6.15
C VAL A 860 5.99 24.44 5.38
N PRO A 861 4.95 23.59 5.50
CA PRO A 861 3.68 23.83 4.81
C PRO A 861 2.99 25.14 5.24
N ASP A 862 2.38 25.84 4.28
CA ASP A 862 1.56 27.02 4.56
C ASP A 862 0.25 26.64 5.28
N GLY A 863 -0.29 27.54 6.12
CA GLY A 863 -1.60 27.37 6.75
C GLY A 863 -1.65 26.40 7.95
N LEU A 864 -0.48 26.03 8.49
CA LEU A 864 -0.31 25.46 9.82
C LEU A 864 -0.54 26.58 10.85
N GLY A 865 -1.79 26.97 11.06
CA GLY A 865 -2.19 28.07 11.95
C GLY A 865 -3.14 27.60 13.04
N PRO A 866 -3.21 28.30 14.19
CA PRO A 866 -4.11 27.96 15.28
C PRO A 866 -5.58 28.02 14.82
N LEU A 867 -6.38 27.15 15.44
CA LEU A 867 -7.83 26.96 15.27
C LEU A 867 -8.62 28.23 14.90
N PRO A 868 -9.66 28.12 14.04
CA PRO A 868 -10.93 28.72 14.40
C PRO A 868 -11.36 28.04 15.69
N LEU A 869 -11.38 28.79 16.80
CA LEU A 869 -12.00 28.36 18.06
C LEU A 869 -13.27 27.58 17.70
N PRO A 870 -13.37 26.28 18.04
CA PRO A 870 -14.63 25.58 17.86
C PRO A 870 -15.66 26.42 18.58
N GLY A 871 -16.65 26.92 17.84
CA GLY A 871 -17.71 27.76 18.36
C GLY A 871 -18.17 27.14 19.68
N ALA A 872 -17.92 27.86 20.77
CA ALA A 872 -18.03 27.39 22.13
C ALA A 872 -19.51 27.26 22.55
N THR A 873 -20.37 26.71 21.70
CA THR A 873 -21.82 26.69 21.90
C THR A 873 -22.50 25.36 21.57
N ASP A 874 -21.77 24.28 21.26
CA ASP A 874 -22.30 22.95 21.60
C ASP A 874 -22.06 22.69 23.09
N THR A 875 -22.67 23.58 23.89
CA THR A 875 -22.73 23.60 25.34
C THR A 875 -23.78 22.62 25.89
N GLU A 876 -24.41 21.82 25.05
CA GLU A 876 -25.42 20.86 25.48
C GLU A 876 -24.82 19.47 25.68
N PHE A 877 -24.70 19.09 26.94
CA PHE A 877 -24.56 17.71 27.39
C PHE A 877 -25.76 16.90 26.86
N ARG A 878 -25.60 16.16 25.76
CA ARG A 878 -26.66 15.26 25.29
C ARG A 878 -26.74 14.05 26.20
N CYS A 879 -27.77 14.02 27.04
CA CYS A 879 -28.08 12.84 27.83
C CYS A 879 -28.55 11.69 26.94
N VAL A 880 -28.10 10.48 27.25
CA VAL A 880 -28.68 9.25 26.71
C VAL A 880 -29.96 8.98 27.50
N HIS A 881 -31.11 8.99 26.81
CA HIS A 881 -32.41 8.73 27.40
C HIS A 881 -32.92 7.34 27.04
N GLY A 882 -33.25 6.52 28.04
CA GLY A 882 -33.83 5.21 27.82
C GLY A 882 -32.86 4.15 27.28
N GLY A 883 -33.37 2.92 27.14
CA GLY A 883 -32.66 1.82 26.51
C GLY A 883 -31.73 1.05 27.44
N SER A 884 -30.91 0.18 26.84
CA SER A 884 -29.99 -0.68 27.57
C SER A 884 -28.57 -0.64 27.00
N ILE A 885 -27.55 -0.66 27.86
CA ILE A 885 -26.14 -0.64 27.47
C ILE A 885 -25.36 -1.77 28.14
N SER A 886 -24.43 -2.40 27.41
CA SER A 886 -23.54 -3.46 27.93
C SER A 886 -22.07 -3.03 27.97
N SER A 887 -21.73 -1.92 27.33
CA SER A 887 -20.40 -1.31 27.30
C SER A 887 -20.53 0.18 27.05
N LEU A 888 -19.57 0.96 27.54
CA LEU A 888 -19.43 2.38 27.18
C LEU A 888 -18.26 2.54 26.21
N ASP A 889 -18.54 3.21 25.10
CA ASP A 889 -17.52 3.64 24.16
C ASP A 889 -16.75 4.84 24.73
N PHE A 890 -15.56 5.10 24.18
CA PHE A 890 -14.79 6.28 24.53
C PHE A 890 -15.54 7.56 24.13
N PRO A 891 -15.63 8.56 25.02
CA PRO A 891 -16.23 9.83 24.69
C PRO A 891 -15.42 10.54 23.60
N ASP A 892 -16.14 11.20 22.69
CA ASP A 892 -15.54 12.04 21.66
C ASP A 892 -14.73 13.20 22.29
N PRO A 893 -13.69 13.70 21.60
CA PRO A 893 -12.90 14.82 22.11
C PRO A 893 -13.79 16.03 22.42
N GLY A 894 -13.55 16.67 23.57
CA GLY A 894 -14.32 17.84 24.02
C GLY A 894 -15.60 17.53 24.81
N VAL A 895 -16.03 16.25 24.88
CA VAL A 895 -17.13 15.85 25.77
C VAL A 895 -16.71 16.06 27.23
N ARG A 896 -17.48 16.86 27.98
CA ARG A 896 -17.17 17.30 29.35
C ARG A 896 -17.83 16.48 30.44
N GLY A 897 -18.46 15.37 30.08
CA GLY A 897 -19.29 14.60 30.99
C GLY A 897 -20.15 13.57 30.27
N LEU A 898 -20.77 12.70 31.05
CA LEU A 898 -21.79 11.77 30.56
C LEU A 898 -23.05 11.97 31.35
N CYS A 899 -24.18 11.90 30.66
CA CYS A 899 -25.48 11.97 31.29
C CYS A 899 -26.32 10.78 30.79
N PHE A 900 -26.84 9.99 31.72
CA PHE A 900 -27.73 8.87 31.47
C PHE A 900 -29.03 9.10 32.23
N VAL A 901 -30.16 8.99 31.54
CA VAL A 901 -31.49 9.17 32.10
C VAL A 901 -32.34 7.96 31.74
N ASN A 902 -32.82 7.23 32.73
CA ASN A 902 -33.67 6.04 32.54
C ASN A 902 -33.01 4.92 31.70
N VAL A 903 -31.70 4.73 31.86
CA VAL A 903 -30.90 3.73 31.11
C VAL A 903 -30.67 2.49 31.96
N THR A 904 -30.77 1.31 31.34
CA THR A 904 -30.51 0.01 31.97
C THR A 904 -29.15 -0.56 31.59
N PHE A 905 -28.23 -0.67 32.53
CA PHE A 905 -26.92 -1.26 32.32
C PHE A 905 -27.07 -2.78 32.45
N THR A 906 -26.65 -3.53 31.44
CA THR A 906 -26.82 -4.99 31.36
C THR A 906 -25.55 -5.75 31.76
N ALA A 907 -24.44 -5.04 31.95
CA ALA A 907 -23.17 -5.56 32.43
C ALA A 907 -22.51 -4.56 33.38
N ALA A 908 -21.53 -5.02 34.15
CA ALA A 908 -20.74 -4.14 35.00
C ALA A 908 -19.87 -3.21 34.13
N ILE A 909 -19.96 -1.90 34.39
CA ILE A 909 -19.25 -0.88 33.62
C ILE A 909 -18.14 -0.26 34.45
N VAL A 910 -16.97 -0.11 33.83
CA VAL A 910 -15.87 0.69 34.37
C VAL A 910 -15.83 2.00 33.61
N LEU A 911 -16.23 3.08 34.27
CA LEU A 911 -16.12 4.43 33.76
C LEU A 911 -14.78 5.03 34.21
N ASP A 912 -13.76 4.86 33.38
CA ASP A 912 -12.44 5.44 33.64
C ASP A 912 -12.36 6.87 33.10
N LEU A 913 -12.35 7.85 34.00
CA LEU A 913 -12.37 9.26 33.67
C LEU A 913 -11.01 9.79 33.20
N SER A 914 -9.93 9.00 33.28
CA SER A 914 -8.66 9.33 32.63
C SER A 914 -8.79 9.47 31.11
N TYR A 915 -9.90 8.95 30.57
CA TYR A 915 -10.28 9.02 29.18
C TYR A 915 -10.92 10.35 28.74
N PHE A 916 -11.30 11.24 29.63
CA PHE A 916 -11.87 12.53 29.21
C PHE A 916 -10.75 13.57 29.03
N ASP A 917 -10.80 14.32 27.94
CA ASP A 917 -9.83 15.40 27.69
C ASP A 917 -10.36 16.72 28.28
N ALA A 918 -10.27 16.86 29.60
CA ALA A 918 -10.70 18.06 30.34
C ALA A 918 -9.64 18.54 31.35
N PRO A 919 -8.39 18.86 30.92
CA PRO A 919 -7.42 19.46 31.83
C PRO A 919 -7.98 20.76 32.42
N GLN A 920 -7.91 20.88 33.76
CA GLN A 920 -8.40 22.01 34.56
C GLN A 920 -9.93 22.27 34.55
N GLN A 921 -10.74 21.40 33.97
CA GLN A 921 -12.20 21.55 33.94
C GLN A 921 -12.90 20.42 34.69
N THR A 922 -14.08 20.72 35.22
CA THR A 922 -14.92 19.77 35.96
C THR A 922 -15.59 18.79 35.01
N LEU A 923 -15.44 17.49 35.25
CA LEU A 923 -16.17 16.44 34.55
C LEU A 923 -17.51 16.16 35.24
N ASN A 924 -18.62 16.25 34.52
CA ASN A 924 -19.95 16.00 35.06
C ASN A 924 -20.45 14.60 34.66
N ILE A 925 -20.62 13.71 35.63
CA ILE A 925 -21.23 12.39 35.42
C ILE A 925 -22.58 12.37 36.11
N THR A 926 -23.66 12.23 35.34
CA THR A 926 -25.03 12.20 35.86
C THR A 926 -25.71 10.88 35.50
N LEU A 927 -26.23 10.19 36.50
CA LEU A 927 -27.02 8.97 36.39
C LEU A 927 -28.37 9.20 37.07
N LEU A 928 -29.41 9.43 36.28
CA LEU A 928 -30.76 9.70 36.75
C LEU A 928 -31.68 8.53 36.41
N GLN A 929 -32.36 7.95 37.40
CA GLN A 929 -33.32 6.84 37.20
C GLN A 929 -32.73 5.63 36.46
N CYS A 930 -31.43 5.37 36.61
CA CYS A 930 -30.76 4.27 35.92
C CYS A 930 -30.85 2.96 36.69
N VAL A 931 -30.73 1.84 35.98
CA VAL A 931 -30.59 0.49 36.55
C VAL A 931 -29.16 0.01 36.31
N LEU A 932 -28.43 -0.35 37.36
CA LEU A 932 -27.00 -0.66 37.32
C LEU A 932 -26.72 -2.14 37.61
N MET A 933 -25.83 -2.78 36.83
CA MET A 933 -25.30 -4.13 37.07
C MET A 933 -23.91 -4.15 37.73
N GLY A 934 -23.46 -2.97 38.19
CA GLY A 934 -22.14 -2.68 38.72
C GLY A 934 -21.54 -1.48 37.99
N LEU A 935 -21.04 -0.50 38.73
CA LEU A 935 -20.45 0.71 38.17
C LEU A 935 -19.20 1.09 38.96
N SER A 936 -18.06 1.12 38.30
CA SER A 936 -16.78 1.55 38.89
C SER A 936 -16.31 2.82 38.22
N ILE A 937 -16.28 3.93 38.96
CA ILE A 937 -15.81 5.22 38.48
C ILE A 937 -14.35 5.39 38.90
N LYS A 938 -13.45 5.37 37.92
CA LYS A 938 -12.00 5.55 38.15
C LYS A 938 -11.58 6.97 37.81
N VAL A 939 -10.86 7.62 38.72
CA VAL A 939 -10.39 9.00 38.56
C VAL A 939 -8.90 9.08 38.82
N SER A 940 -8.21 9.92 38.04
CA SER A 940 -6.76 10.15 38.14
C SER A 940 -6.45 11.65 38.16
N GLY A 941 -6.79 12.33 39.26
CA GLY A 941 -6.46 13.73 39.53
C GLY A 941 -7.35 14.78 38.88
N ALA A 942 -8.39 14.38 38.13
CA ALA A 942 -9.34 15.30 37.52
C ALA A 942 -10.37 15.82 38.55
N ARG A 943 -10.85 17.06 38.41
CA ARG A 943 -12.01 17.56 39.18
C ARG A 943 -13.28 16.94 38.60
N VAL A 944 -14.10 16.30 39.42
CA VAL A 944 -15.29 15.56 38.96
C VAL A 944 -16.50 15.89 39.82
N HIS A 945 -17.65 16.07 39.18
CA HIS A 945 -18.97 16.08 39.79
C HIS A 945 -19.72 14.82 39.37
N VAL A 946 -19.91 13.90 40.31
CA VAL A 946 -20.72 12.70 40.10
C VAL A 946 -22.05 12.85 40.81
N GLU A 947 -23.14 12.63 40.09
CA GLU A 947 -24.50 12.64 40.62
C GLU A 947 -25.21 11.34 40.23
N VAL A 948 -25.63 10.58 41.24
CA VAL A 948 -26.44 9.36 41.11
C VAL A 948 -27.78 9.60 41.81
N THR A 949 -28.82 9.85 41.03
CA THR A 949 -30.12 10.31 41.54
C THR A 949 -31.22 9.32 41.17
N SER A 950 -32.02 8.92 42.15
CA SER A 950 -33.19 8.02 41.96
C SER A 950 -32.87 6.74 41.19
N SER A 951 -31.65 6.23 41.28
CA SER A 951 -31.18 5.07 40.52
C SER A 951 -31.22 3.79 41.36
N MET A 952 -31.16 2.63 40.71
CA MET A 952 -31.15 1.33 41.38
C MET A 952 -29.94 0.50 40.97
N LEU A 953 -29.39 -0.23 41.94
CA LEU A 953 -28.38 -1.27 41.70
C LEU A 953 -29.08 -2.63 41.76
N ASP A 954 -29.06 -3.34 40.64
CA ASP A 954 -29.68 -4.67 40.49
C ASP A 954 -28.69 -5.79 40.85
N SER A 955 -27.41 -5.58 40.53
CA SER A 955 -26.30 -6.47 40.86
C SER A 955 -24.99 -5.69 40.94
N GLY A 956 -23.96 -6.28 41.58
CA GLY A 956 -22.62 -5.69 41.68
C GLY A 956 -22.50 -4.64 42.79
N ALA A 957 -21.60 -3.67 42.61
CA ALA A 957 -21.36 -2.59 43.56
C ALA A 957 -21.17 -1.26 42.82
N LEU A 958 -21.42 -0.15 43.53
CA LEU A 958 -21.05 1.19 43.10
C LEU A 958 -19.69 1.53 43.72
N GLU A 959 -18.66 1.66 42.88
CA GLU A 959 -17.30 1.87 43.34
C GLU A 959 -16.74 3.20 42.85
N PHE A 960 -16.03 3.88 43.74
CA PHE A 960 -15.25 5.08 43.44
C PHE A 960 -13.79 4.79 43.72
N ARG A 961 -12.95 4.91 42.69
CA ARG A 961 -11.54 4.49 42.76
C ARG A 961 -10.60 5.60 42.28
N GLY A 962 -9.55 5.86 43.06
CA GLY A 962 -8.47 6.76 42.68
C GLY A 962 -8.60 8.16 43.28
N ASP A 963 -7.77 9.07 42.77
CA ASP A 963 -7.58 10.42 43.34
C ASP A 963 -8.49 11.43 42.66
N PHE A 964 -9.36 12.07 43.43
CA PHE A 964 -10.30 13.07 42.95
C PHE A 964 -9.70 14.46 43.13
N GLY A 965 -9.65 15.24 42.05
CA GLY A 965 -9.09 16.58 42.07
C GLY A 965 -9.82 17.50 43.06
N VAL A 966 -9.14 18.57 43.49
CA VAL A 966 -9.68 19.57 44.43
C VAL A 966 -11.07 20.07 44.04
N SER A 967 -11.96 20.17 45.04
CA SER A 967 -13.39 20.53 44.88
C SER A 967 -14.23 19.63 43.97
N SER A 968 -13.87 18.36 43.87
CA SER A 968 -14.79 17.34 43.34
C SER A 968 -16.01 17.20 44.24
N GLN A 969 -17.12 16.74 43.67
CA GLN A 969 -18.37 16.48 44.41
C GLN A 969 -18.93 15.13 44.00
N ILE A 970 -19.35 14.34 44.98
CA ILE A 970 -20.04 13.06 44.75
C ILE A 970 -21.35 13.12 45.51
N LEU A 971 -22.45 13.01 44.79
CA LEU A 971 -23.81 13.00 45.32
C LEU A 971 -24.49 11.68 44.92
N VAL A 972 -24.97 10.95 45.90
CA VAL A 972 -25.87 9.81 45.70
C VAL A 972 -27.15 10.11 46.49
N VAL A 973 -28.27 10.25 45.81
CA VAL A 973 -29.53 10.69 46.44
C VAL A 973 -30.75 9.93 45.95
N GLY A 974 -31.64 9.58 46.89
CA GLY A 974 -32.91 8.91 46.59
C GLY A 974 -32.79 7.56 45.87
N SER A 975 -31.63 6.91 45.96
CA SER A 975 -31.28 5.71 45.21
C SER A 975 -31.46 4.44 46.04
N LYS A 976 -31.75 3.31 45.38
CA LYS A 976 -31.89 1.99 46.00
C LYS A 976 -30.74 1.08 45.57
N LEU A 977 -29.73 0.94 46.41
CA LEU A 977 -28.49 0.23 46.14
C LEU A 977 -28.43 -1.06 46.96
N VAL A 978 -28.92 -2.16 46.39
CA VAL A 978 -28.92 -3.48 47.05
C VAL A 978 -27.87 -4.34 46.36
N SER A 979 -26.95 -4.89 47.14
CA SER A 979 -25.82 -5.68 46.66
C SER A 979 -25.71 -6.97 47.45
N THR A 980 -25.52 -8.08 46.74
CA THR A 980 -25.15 -9.37 47.34
C THR A 980 -23.65 -9.49 47.60
N SER A 981 -22.85 -8.51 47.13
CA SER A 981 -21.42 -8.48 47.39
C SER A 981 -21.13 -8.01 48.82
N GLY A 982 -19.86 -8.07 49.23
CA GLY A 982 -19.39 -7.59 50.54
C GLY A 982 -19.87 -6.19 50.89
N HIS A 983 -20.16 -5.36 49.88
CA HIS A 983 -20.58 -3.97 50.04
C HIS A 983 -21.50 -3.48 48.92
N ALA A 984 -22.28 -2.43 49.18
CA ALA A 984 -23.05 -1.75 48.13
C ALA A 984 -22.28 -0.56 47.54
N ILE A 985 -21.65 0.24 48.39
CA ILE A 985 -20.76 1.34 47.97
C ILE A 985 -19.35 1.10 48.49
N LEU A 986 -18.36 1.19 47.60
CA LEU A 986 -16.94 1.03 47.93
C LEU A 986 -16.12 2.26 47.50
N PHE A 987 -15.27 2.74 48.41
CA PHE A 987 -14.27 3.76 48.13
C PHE A 987 -12.86 3.16 48.25
N VAL A 988 -12.08 3.20 47.16
CA VAL A 988 -10.72 2.62 47.08
C VAL A 988 -9.70 3.69 46.74
N ARG A 989 -8.62 3.79 47.55
CA ARG A 989 -7.60 4.86 47.43
C ARG A 989 -8.22 6.25 47.34
N PHE A 990 -9.27 6.48 48.13
CA PHE A 990 -10.07 7.68 48.08
C PHE A 990 -9.48 8.75 49.02
N THR A 991 -8.77 9.71 48.45
CA THR A 991 -8.20 10.87 49.16
C THR A 991 -9.11 12.08 49.00
N LEU A 992 -9.64 12.62 50.10
CA LEU A 992 -10.40 13.87 50.09
C LEU A 992 -9.43 15.04 50.19
N ASN A 993 -9.05 15.55 49.02
CA ASN A 993 -8.32 16.80 48.90
C ASN A 993 -9.18 17.98 49.37
N ALA A 994 -8.56 19.16 49.53
CA ALA A 994 -9.24 20.37 50.00
C ALA A 994 -10.54 20.68 49.25
N ASN A 995 -11.59 20.99 50.01
CA ASN A 995 -12.94 21.38 49.55
C ASN A 995 -13.73 20.31 48.77
N MET A 996 -13.41 19.02 48.88
CA MET A 996 -14.22 17.96 48.29
C MET A 996 -15.45 17.64 49.15
N THR A 997 -16.59 17.31 48.53
CA THR A 997 -17.81 16.88 49.25
C THR A 997 -18.32 15.53 48.75
N LEU A 998 -18.62 14.63 49.70
CA LEU A 998 -19.33 13.38 49.46
C LEU A 998 -20.66 13.40 50.22
N LEU A 999 -21.76 13.26 49.51
CA LEU A 999 -23.12 13.33 50.03
C LEU A 999 -23.88 12.06 49.69
N LEU A 1000 -24.27 11.29 50.71
CA LEU A 1000 -25.18 10.16 50.61
C LEU A 1000 -26.48 10.55 51.30
N LEU A 1001 -27.52 10.87 50.52
CA LEU A 1001 -28.77 11.45 51.03
C LEU A 1001 -30.00 10.59 50.69
N ASP A 1002 -30.84 10.28 51.68
CA ASP A 1002 -32.16 9.64 51.47
C ASP A 1002 -32.13 8.34 50.63
N ASN A 1003 -31.06 7.54 50.74
CA ASN A 1003 -30.91 6.29 50.00
C ASN A 1003 -31.33 5.07 50.81
N TYR A 1004 -31.65 3.99 50.12
CA TYR A 1004 -31.70 2.64 50.70
C TYR A 1004 -30.47 1.86 50.24
N ILE A 1005 -29.55 1.57 51.14
CA ILE A 1005 -28.26 0.93 50.84
C ILE A 1005 -28.14 -0.36 51.65
N GLU A 1006 -28.02 -1.48 50.96
CA GLU A 1006 -27.90 -2.81 51.58
C GLU A 1006 -26.74 -3.59 50.98
N GLY A 1007 -25.81 -4.04 51.82
CA GLY A 1007 -24.74 -4.97 51.44
C GLY A 1007 -24.79 -6.25 52.27
N SER A 1008 -23.98 -7.26 51.92
CA SER A 1008 -23.82 -8.44 52.78
C SER A 1008 -23.14 -8.07 54.10
N ARG A 1009 -21.91 -7.54 54.05
CA ARG A 1009 -21.13 -7.15 55.24
C ARG A 1009 -21.22 -5.67 55.56
N TYR A 1010 -21.14 -4.80 54.54
CA TYR A 1010 -21.08 -3.35 54.73
C TYR A 1010 -22.06 -2.63 53.80
N ALA A 1011 -22.86 -1.68 54.28
CA ALA A 1011 -23.64 -0.86 53.34
C ALA A 1011 -22.71 0.11 52.58
N VAL A 1012 -21.87 0.83 53.33
CA VAL A 1012 -20.83 1.73 52.80
C VAL A 1012 -19.47 1.35 53.36
N TYR A 1013 -18.47 1.16 52.49
CA TYR A 1013 -17.12 0.76 52.91
C TYR A 1013 -16.01 1.67 52.36
N PHE A 1014 -15.20 2.18 53.26
CA PHE A 1014 -13.94 2.87 52.96
C PHE A 1014 -12.76 1.96 53.33
N ILE A 1015 -12.16 1.33 52.32
CA ILE A 1015 -11.10 0.31 52.50
C ILE A 1015 -9.72 0.90 52.83
N ASN A 1016 -9.54 2.19 52.60
CA ASN A 1016 -8.30 2.92 52.91
C ASN A 1016 -8.57 4.00 53.97
N ALA A 1017 -7.49 4.55 54.54
CA ALA A 1017 -7.56 5.70 55.42
C ALA A 1017 -8.23 6.91 54.72
N VAL A 1018 -9.20 7.51 55.39
CA VAL A 1018 -9.93 8.68 54.91
C VAL A 1018 -9.35 9.91 55.60
N VAL A 1019 -8.64 10.74 54.83
CA VAL A 1019 -8.13 12.04 55.31
C VAL A 1019 -9.04 13.12 54.76
N ILE A 1020 -9.69 13.88 55.64
CA ILE A 1020 -10.60 14.98 55.30
C ILE A 1020 -9.92 16.30 55.67
N ASP A 1021 -9.39 17.00 54.68
CA ASP A 1021 -8.76 18.31 54.86
C ASP A 1021 -9.69 19.42 54.34
N GLY A 1022 -10.43 20.10 55.23
CA GLY A 1022 -11.37 21.20 54.87
C GLY A 1022 -12.59 20.81 54.00
N GLY A 1023 -12.73 19.54 53.63
CA GLY A 1023 -13.88 18.98 52.92
C GLY A 1023 -14.93 18.33 53.84
N GLY A 1024 -15.86 17.58 53.26
CA GLY A 1024 -16.96 17.00 54.02
C GLY A 1024 -17.50 15.67 53.49
N ILE A 1025 -17.79 14.74 54.40
CA ILE A 1025 -18.63 13.56 54.15
C ILE A 1025 -19.92 13.72 54.94
N ILE A 1026 -21.07 13.69 54.27
CA ILE A 1026 -22.39 13.66 54.90
C ILE A 1026 -23.12 12.39 54.48
N VAL A 1027 -23.55 11.63 55.47
CA VAL A 1027 -24.44 10.49 55.30
C VAL A 1027 -25.72 10.82 56.06
N LYS A 1028 -26.81 11.17 55.36
CA LYS A 1028 -28.04 11.65 56.00
C LYS A 1028 -29.32 11.10 55.40
N GLY A 1029 -30.29 10.74 56.23
CA GLY A 1029 -31.61 10.27 55.78
C GLY A 1029 -31.62 8.85 55.18
N ASN A 1030 -30.52 8.11 55.26
CA ASN A 1030 -30.42 6.81 54.59
C ASN A 1030 -30.95 5.66 55.46
N THR A 1031 -31.42 4.61 54.81
CA THR A 1031 -31.56 3.28 55.42
C THR A 1031 -30.35 2.45 55.03
N LEU A 1032 -29.49 2.10 56.00
CA LEU A 1032 -28.22 1.42 55.80
C LEU A 1032 -28.25 0.04 56.46
N ARG A 1033 -28.14 -1.02 55.66
CA ARG A 1033 -28.30 -2.39 56.15
C ARG A 1033 -27.14 -3.31 55.77
N ALA A 1034 -26.73 -4.14 56.71
CA ALA A 1034 -25.89 -5.30 56.47
C ALA A 1034 -26.70 -6.56 56.79
N THR A 1035 -26.59 -7.60 55.96
CA THR A 1035 -27.45 -8.80 56.04
C THR A 1035 -26.75 -10.02 56.62
N GLU A 1036 -25.42 -10.09 56.52
CA GLU A 1036 -24.59 -11.12 57.15
C GLU A 1036 -24.43 -10.79 58.65
N VAL A 1037 -24.31 -11.81 59.50
CA VAL A 1037 -24.25 -11.67 60.97
C VAL A 1037 -23.15 -12.56 61.57
N ASP A 1038 -22.23 -13.05 60.74
CA ASP A 1038 -21.39 -14.20 61.07
C ASP A 1038 -20.07 -13.80 61.77
N ASP A 1039 -19.46 -12.68 61.37
CA ASP A 1039 -18.09 -12.31 61.78
C ASP A 1039 -18.03 -11.22 62.86
N GLY A 1040 -19.16 -10.58 63.18
CA GLY A 1040 -19.28 -9.50 64.17
C GLY A 1040 -18.75 -8.14 63.70
N VAL A 1041 -18.26 -8.06 62.46
CA VAL A 1041 -17.73 -6.84 61.82
C VAL A 1041 -18.75 -6.17 60.90
N GLU A 1042 -19.89 -6.79 60.67
CA GLU A 1042 -20.90 -6.31 59.73
C GLU A 1042 -21.48 -4.99 60.21
N SER A 1043 -21.50 -4.00 59.32
CA SER A 1043 -21.81 -2.63 59.71
C SER A 1043 -22.51 -1.80 58.64
N SER A 1044 -23.27 -0.81 59.09
CA SER A 1044 -23.92 0.12 58.16
C SER A 1044 -22.88 1.01 57.48
N VAL A 1045 -21.89 1.52 58.21
CA VAL A 1045 -20.75 2.27 57.65
C VAL A 1045 -19.46 1.72 58.23
N CYS A 1046 -18.57 1.22 57.38
CA CYS A 1046 -17.25 0.76 57.78
C CYS A 1046 -16.16 1.69 57.24
N VAL A 1047 -15.31 2.20 58.13
CA VAL A 1047 -14.17 3.04 57.78
C VAL A 1047 -12.89 2.48 58.37
N THR A 1048 -11.86 2.37 57.53
CA THR A 1048 -10.58 1.79 57.96
C THR A 1048 -9.84 2.71 58.94
N SER A 1049 -9.77 4.02 58.67
CA SER A 1049 -9.32 5.04 59.63
C SER A 1049 -9.76 6.42 59.17
N VAL A 1050 -9.91 7.37 60.09
CA VAL A 1050 -10.40 8.72 59.80
C VAL A 1050 -9.47 9.77 60.39
N ASP A 1051 -9.06 10.74 59.58
CA ASP A 1051 -8.26 11.89 60.02
C ASP A 1051 -8.95 13.18 59.54
N VAL A 1052 -9.58 13.90 60.47
CA VAL A 1052 -10.39 15.10 60.18
C VAL A 1052 -9.61 16.37 60.55
N LYS A 1053 -9.22 17.13 59.54
CA LYS A 1053 -8.31 18.28 59.63
C LYS A 1053 -8.93 19.56 59.08
N ASN A 1054 -8.45 20.70 59.60
CA ASN A 1054 -8.65 22.04 59.02
C ASN A 1054 -10.12 22.40 58.74
N GLY A 1055 -11.04 22.15 59.67
CA GLY A 1055 -12.47 22.44 59.45
C GLY A 1055 -13.23 21.36 58.68
N GLY A 1056 -12.58 20.24 58.37
CA GLY A 1056 -13.23 19.09 57.74
C GLY A 1056 -14.31 18.47 58.63
N TYR A 1057 -15.27 17.79 58.02
CA TYR A 1057 -16.34 17.12 58.77
C TYR A 1057 -16.73 15.76 58.20
N PHE A 1058 -17.03 14.83 59.09
CA PHE A 1058 -17.65 13.54 58.81
C PHE A 1058 -18.92 13.46 59.66
N ASP A 1059 -20.08 13.70 59.03
CA ASP A 1059 -21.37 13.77 59.70
C ASP A 1059 -22.30 12.65 59.24
N ILE A 1060 -22.79 11.86 60.19
CA ILE A 1060 -23.73 10.77 59.98
C ILE A 1060 -24.99 11.08 60.80
N GLU A 1061 -26.01 11.65 60.16
CA GLU A 1061 -27.19 12.19 60.84
C GLU A 1061 -28.50 11.59 60.32
N ASN A 1062 -29.48 11.31 61.19
CA ASN A 1062 -30.83 10.91 60.78
C ASN A 1062 -30.87 9.67 59.86
N ASN A 1063 -30.04 8.66 60.12
CA ASN A 1063 -30.04 7.40 59.36
C ASN A 1063 -30.73 6.29 60.15
N THR A 1064 -31.38 5.37 59.45
CA THR A 1064 -31.85 4.10 60.01
C THR A 1064 -30.83 3.02 59.68
N MET A 1065 -30.18 2.47 60.70
CA MET A 1065 -29.11 1.48 60.58
C MET A 1065 -29.59 0.12 61.10
N SER A 1066 -29.37 -0.94 60.34
CA SER A 1066 -29.65 -2.31 60.77
C SER A 1066 -28.49 -3.23 60.38
N SER A 1067 -27.71 -3.64 61.37
CA SER A 1067 -26.43 -4.34 61.19
C SER A 1067 -25.89 -4.75 62.56
N VAL A 1068 -24.79 -5.50 62.63
CA VAL A 1068 -24.15 -5.81 63.92
C VAL A 1068 -23.65 -4.51 64.57
N ASN A 1069 -23.05 -3.61 63.80
CA ASN A 1069 -22.60 -2.29 64.27
C ASN A 1069 -23.06 -1.16 63.35
N GLY A 1070 -23.49 -0.03 63.89
CA GLY A 1070 -23.88 1.12 63.07
C GLY A 1070 -22.70 1.65 62.25
N VAL A 1071 -21.70 2.20 62.94
CA VAL A 1071 -20.48 2.76 62.34
C VAL A 1071 -19.27 2.09 62.96
N ILE A 1072 -18.40 1.49 62.15
CA ILE A 1072 -17.12 0.92 62.58
C ILE A 1072 -15.97 1.81 62.13
N LEU A 1073 -15.09 2.15 63.07
CA LEU A 1073 -13.78 2.76 62.84
C LEU A 1073 -12.69 1.77 63.25
N PHE A 1074 -12.07 1.10 62.29
CA PHE A 1074 -11.12 0.02 62.58
C PHE A 1074 -9.76 0.50 63.12
N GLY A 1075 -9.21 1.54 62.50
CA GLY A 1075 -7.89 2.07 62.76
C GLY A 1075 -7.91 3.36 63.58
N ASP A 1076 -6.73 3.93 63.76
CA ASP A 1076 -6.56 5.16 64.52
C ASP A 1076 -7.35 6.31 63.89
N THR A 1077 -8.10 7.01 64.73
CA THR A 1077 -8.95 8.12 64.34
C THR A 1077 -8.46 9.39 65.01
N THR A 1078 -8.26 10.45 64.22
CA THR A 1078 -7.83 11.75 64.73
C THR A 1078 -8.83 12.81 64.29
N VAL A 1079 -9.30 13.62 65.24
CA VAL A 1079 -10.13 14.78 64.98
C VAL A 1079 -9.39 16.00 65.50
N SER A 1080 -8.94 16.85 64.57
CA SER A 1080 -8.23 18.08 64.90
C SER A 1080 -9.13 19.09 65.62
N SER A 1081 -8.53 20.13 66.22
CA SER A 1081 -9.26 21.16 67.00
C SER A 1081 -10.42 21.86 66.29
N ALA A 1082 -10.43 21.86 64.95
CA ALA A 1082 -11.50 22.41 64.12
C ALA A 1082 -12.26 21.33 63.31
N GLY A 1083 -11.89 20.06 63.45
CA GLY A 1083 -12.56 18.94 62.78
C GLY A 1083 -13.86 18.57 63.48
N LEU A 1084 -14.79 17.95 62.74
CA LEU A 1084 -16.04 17.43 63.29
C LEU A 1084 -16.23 15.97 62.88
N LEU A 1085 -16.36 15.08 63.85
CA LEU A 1085 -16.83 13.70 63.65
C LEU A 1085 -18.13 13.53 64.43
N ARG A 1086 -19.26 13.45 63.73
CA ARG A 1086 -20.59 13.46 64.34
C ARG A 1086 -21.42 12.26 63.89
N VAL A 1087 -22.04 11.59 64.85
CA VAL A 1087 -23.10 10.61 64.62
C VAL A 1087 -24.29 11.03 65.47
N ALA A 1088 -25.39 11.46 64.85
CA ALA A 1088 -26.52 12.07 65.56
C ALA A 1088 -27.87 11.61 65.00
N ASP A 1089 -28.91 11.60 65.85
CA ASP A 1089 -30.31 11.35 65.46
C ASP A 1089 -30.54 10.06 64.65
N CYS A 1090 -29.66 9.06 64.79
CA CYS A 1090 -29.76 7.80 64.06
C CYS A 1090 -30.61 6.78 64.84
N VAL A 1091 -31.43 6.02 64.11
CA VAL A 1091 -32.16 4.86 64.63
C VAL A 1091 -31.32 3.62 64.34
N PHE A 1092 -30.82 2.94 65.36
CA PHE A 1092 -29.99 1.75 65.21
C PHE A 1092 -30.68 0.50 65.75
N VAL A 1093 -30.76 -0.52 64.91
CA VAL A 1093 -31.25 -1.86 65.24
C VAL A 1093 -30.05 -2.81 65.16
N GLY A 1094 -29.41 -3.03 66.29
CA GLY A 1094 -28.28 -3.94 66.43
C GLY A 1094 -28.68 -5.42 66.29
N GLY A 1095 -27.74 -6.25 65.87
CA GLY A 1095 -27.88 -7.71 65.88
C GLY A 1095 -28.02 -8.25 67.31
N THR A 1096 -28.87 -9.28 67.51
CA THR A 1096 -29.12 -9.85 68.84
C THR A 1096 -28.32 -11.11 69.16
N GLU A 1097 -27.65 -11.71 68.16
CA GLU A 1097 -27.36 -13.14 68.26
C GLU A 1097 -26.01 -13.52 68.90
N ILE A 1098 -24.91 -12.74 68.81
CA ILE A 1098 -23.60 -13.19 69.36
C ILE A 1098 -22.68 -12.07 69.92
N PHE A 1099 -22.84 -10.79 69.52
CA PHE A 1099 -21.90 -9.70 69.86
C PHE A 1099 -22.60 -8.50 70.50
N ASP A 1100 -21.87 -7.75 71.34
CA ASP A 1100 -22.33 -6.45 71.86
C ASP A 1100 -22.42 -5.43 70.72
N SER A 1101 -23.60 -5.32 70.11
CA SER A 1101 -23.86 -4.38 69.02
C SER A 1101 -23.70 -2.94 69.49
N ALA A 1102 -22.96 -2.12 68.75
CA ALA A 1102 -22.77 -0.71 69.05
C ALA A 1102 -23.19 0.19 67.88
N LEU A 1103 -23.80 1.34 68.18
CA LEU A 1103 -24.07 2.36 67.17
C LEU A 1103 -22.78 2.91 66.58
N VAL A 1104 -21.76 3.13 67.41
CA VAL A 1104 -20.41 3.51 67.00
C VAL A 1104 -19.42 2.59 67.71
N TYR A 1105 -18.66 1.84 66.93
CA TYR A 1105 -17.63 0.92 67.41
C TYR A 1105 -16.27 1.39 66.92
N VAL A 1106 -15.33 1.54 67.84
CA VAL A 1106 -13.95 1.95 67.51
C VAL A 1106 -13.00 0.90 68.05
N SER A 1107 -12.22 0.27 67.17
CA SER A 1107 -11.17 -0.67 67.61
C SER A 1107 -9.79 -0.03 67.74
N GLY A 1108 -9.54 1.09 67.05
CA GLY A 1108 -8.29 1.85 67.12
C GLY A 1108 -8.27 2.88 68.25
N SER A 1109 -7.19 3.66 68.32
CA SER A 1109 -7.14 4.83 69.22
C SER A 1109 -7.94 6.01 68.65
N VAL A 1110 -8.57 6.80 69.51
CA VAL A 1110 -9.22 8.07 69.13
C VAL A 1110 -8.46 9.22 69.77
N THR A 1111 -7.93 10.12 68.95
CA THR A 1111 -7.28 11.35 69.38
C THR A 1111 -8.19 12.53 69.06
N LEU A 1112 -8.70 13.20 70.09
CA LEU A 1112 -9.48 14.43 69.98
C LEU A 1112 -8.58 15.59 70.41
N GLU A 1113 -8.26 16.48 69.47
CA GLU A 1113 -7.53 17.70 69.78
C GLU A 1113 -8.48 18.77 70.36
N GLY A 1114 -7.95 19.73 71.11
CA GLY A 1114 -8.78 20.68 71.87
C GLY A 1114 -9.76 21.47 70.99
N GLY A 1115 -11.06 21.27 71.20
CA GLY A 1115 -12.14 21.94 70.45
C GLY A 1115 -12.93 21.02 69.49
N ALA A 1116 -12.39 19.83 69.20
CA ALA A 1116 -13.00 18.78 68.38
C ALA A 1116 -14.34 18.24 68.92
#